data_AF-A0A9R1V9P8-F1
#
_entry.id   AF-A0A9R1V9P8-F1
#
_cell.length_a   1.000
_cell.length_b   1.000
_cell.length_c   1.000
_cell.angle_alpha   90.00
_cell.angle_beta   90.00
_cell.angle_gamma   90.00
#
_symmetry.space_group_name_H-M   'P 1'
#
loop_
_entity.id
_entity.type
_entity.pdbx_description
1 polymer ?
#
loop_
_entity_poly.entity_id
_entity_poly.type
_entity_poly.pdbx_seq_one_letter_code
_entity_poly.pdbx_strand_id
1 'polypeptide(L)'
;MFKSARWKSEKNKIKGVFKLQFHATQLTQLEGDSLMISVVPTDVGKATSRLEKSKVQDGNCYWEKPLYETVKFSHDQKTGKIHEKIYYFIVAKDSSRFGGVGEVSIDFASYVEATKLFSLSLPLKSANFAAILHVSVQRVQGSFDREIDRSESAKNHDQSLMRHFSNGSFEGNIRSNPTEDQMVSNESDINFSRSSSNSTLNTPQKKEPKKIKQTRESSIKEDKSLQWDWLNGSNPKLSTDDSSTSTLGETSEESSSDVIIQKLKAEVVALTRQNDVSELELQTLRKQIMKEIKKGNELSREVAQLKEERNVYQNRTEEVKVKVKDDPWALLDELQKELNHEKELTSNLQLQLEKKQESSTDMVLPLEKSKSKSKSETDDEDDDEEQRVLEEIVKDHSGIKETYLLEQKIIDLYGEIELYKRDKDELEMQMEQIALDYEILKQENHDISYKLERSQLEEQLKIQYEYTPYSNANELESKIESLENELKSKSKELSNSNLVIKDLETHVKNLEEELVNQEKRFEGNLEEFTRGKIENQKRAIRAEENLRKMRLQNVNLASRLQEELRRLSQKMGSAFEVNEKAAMKAIEEADKLRVEKRALEDMFVKVKIDLWNFCDCFEENVIGFLDYMSLKLKQLEKMKDQIENMNGILRVNGKMQNLEGERLNGNLFLLKKKDLQLEIKEFEKKLDSLVHKTEKSQ
;
A
#
# COMPACT_ATOMS: atom_id res chain seq x y z
N MET A 1 -25.24 -9.25 -59.92
CA MET A 1 -25.29 -9.91 -58.60
C MET A 1 -23.94 -9.75 -57.91
N PHE A 2 -23.80 -8.78 -57.02
CA PHE A 2 -22.60 -8.63 -56.17
C PHE A 2 -22.98 -8.99 -54.73
N LYS A 3 -22.39 -10.08 -54.23
CA LYS A 3 -22.50 -10.48 -52.83
C LYS A 3 -21.71 -9.46 -52.00
N SER A 4 -22.40 -8.76 -51.11
CA SER A 4 -21.78 -7.88 -50.12
C SER A 4 -20.94 -8.72 -49.15
N ALA A 5 -19.62 -8.59 -49.27
CA ALA A 5 -18.69 -9.10 -48.27
C ALA A 5 -18.84 -8.25 -47.01
N ARG A 6 -19.31 -8.86 -45.91
CA ARG A 6 -19.26 -8.26 -44.57
C ARG A 6 -17.80 -8.02 -44.19
N TRP A 7 -17.34 -6.78 -44.27
CA TRP A 7 -16.09 -6.35 -43.64
C TRP A 7 -16.28 -6.40 -42.13
N LYS A 8 -15.80 -7.47 -41.48
CA LYS A 8 -15.73 -7.53 -40.02
C LYS A 8 -14.60 -6.62 -39.55
N SER A 9 -14.95 -5.62 -38.74
CA SER A 9 -14.04 -4.77 -37.97
C SER A 9 -13.33 -5.56 -36.87
N GLU A 10 -12.33 -6.35 -37.25
CA GLU A 10 -11.55 -7.17 -36.30
C GLU A 10 -10.40 -6.38 -35.65
N LYS A 11 -10.08 -5.18 -36.18
CA LYS A 11 -8.97 -4.31 -35.73
C LYS A 11 -9.21 -3.51 -34.44
N ASN A 12 -10.38 -3.68 -33.80
CA ASN A 12 -10.82 -2.83 -32.69
C ASN A 12 -11.13 -3.61 -31.41
N LYS A 13 -10.60 -4.84 -31.26
CA LYS A 13 -10.92 -5.71 -30.12
C LYS A 13 -9.74 -5.85 -29.16
N ILE A 14 -9.93 -5.41 -27.92
CA ILE A 14 -8.98 -5.61 -26.83
C ILE A 14 -9.42 -6.85 -26.05
N LYS A 15 -8.50 -7.75 -25.69
CA LYS A 15 -8.78 -8.87 -24.78
C LYS A 15 -8.13 -8.59 -23.42
N GLY A 16 -8.85 -8.87 -22.34
CA GLY A 16 -8.32 -8.82 -20.98
C GLY A 16 -8.73 -10.07 -20.22
N VAL A 17 -7.79 -10.66 -19.48
CA VAL A 17 -8.07 -11.77 -18.55
C VAL A 17 -8.18 -11.19 -17.14
N PHE A 18 -9.29 -11.48 -16.46
CA PHE A 18 -9.57 -11.00 -15.11
C PHE A 18 -9.59 -12.16 -14.14
N LYS A 19 -8.80 -12.05 -13.07
CA LYS A 19 -8.87 -12.92 -11.91
C LYS A 19 -9.91 -12.35 -10.94
N LEU A 20 -10.87 -13.20 -10.59
CA LEU A 20 -12.02 -12.86 -9.75
C LEU A 20 -12.05 -13.75 -8.51
N GLN A 21 -12.19 -13.16 -7.32
CA GLN A 21 -12.40 -13.91 -6.07
C GLN A 21 -13.68 -13.42 -5.39
N PHE A 22 -14.45 -14.36 -4.84
CA PHE A 22 -15.78 -14.08 -4.31
C PHE A 22 -15.88 -14.48 -2.84
N HIS A 23 -16.51 -13.63 -2.04
CA HIS A 23 -17.04 -13.99 -0.74
C HIS A 23 -18.36 -13.26 -0.50
N ALA A 24 -19.29 -13.88 0.20
CA ALA A 24 -20.58 -13.30 0.51
C ALA A 24 -20.80 -13.25 2.03
N THR A 25 -21.43 -12.18 2.50
CA THR A 25 -21.69 -11.91 3.92
C THR A 25 -23.18 -11.59 4.13
N GLN A 26 -23.62 -11.58 5.39
CA GLN A 26 -25.01 -11.33 5.79
C GLN A 26 -25.99 -12.40 5.29
N LEU A 27 -25.53 -13.65 5.21
CA LEU A 27 -26.29 -14.83 4.77
C LEU A 27 -26.87 -15.63 5.94
N THR A 28 -27.16 -15.00 7.08
CA THR A 28 -27.66 -15.68 8.30
C THR A 28 -28.96 -16.45 8.06
N GLN A 29 -29.77 -16.04 7.07
CA GLN A 29 -31.01 -16.74 6.69
C GLN A 29 -30.78 -17.98 5.80
N LEU A 30 -29.57 -18.19 5.31
CA LEU A 30 -29.16 -19.30 4.44
C LEU A 30 -28.15 -20.23 5.12
N GLU A 31 -28.11 -20.23 6.44
CA GLU A 31 -27.16 -21.03 7.22
C GLU A 31 -27.32 -22.53 6.94
N GLY A 32 -26.22 -23.20 6.60
CA GLY A 32 -26.21 -24.62 6.22
C GLY A 32 -26.48 -24.90 4.73
N ASP A 33 -26.88 -23.91 3.94
CA ASP A 33 -27.09 -24.06 2.49
C ASP A 33 -25.78 -24.03 1.71
N SER A 34 -25.78 -24.65 0.52
CA SER A 34 -24.68 -24.56 -0.44
C SER A 34 -25.05 -23.62 -1.58
N LEU A 35 -24.19 -22.61 -1.81
CA LEU A 35 -24.35 -21.58 -2.82
C LEU A 35 -23.38 -21.77 -3.98
N MET A 36 -23.83 -21.39 -5.18
CA MET A 36 -23.02 -21.37 -6.40
C MET A 36 -23.16 -20.03 -7.11
N ILE A 37 -22.12 -19.61 -7.83
CA ILE A 37 -22.12 -18.39 -8.63
C ILE A 37 -22.10 -18.76 -10.11
N SER A 38 -23.06 -18.25 -10.88
CA SER A 38 -23.07 -18.32 -12.34
C SER A 38 -22.71 -16.96 -12.92
N VAL A 39 -21.75 -16.93 -13.84
CA VAL A 39 -21.26 -15.73 -14.52
C VAL A 39 -21.90 -15.66 -15.90
N VAL A 40 -22.65 -14.59 -16.17
CA VAL A 40 -23.46 -14.42 -17.39
C VAL A 40 -23.09 -13.09 -18.06
N PRO A 41 -22.36 -13.10 -19.18
CA PRO A 41 -22.12 -11.90 -19.98
C PRO A 41 -23.42 -11.40 -20.61
N THR A 42 -23.65 -10.09 -20.59
CA THR A 42 -24.87 -9.48 -21.14
C THR A 42 -25.04 -9.74 -22.65
N ASP A 43 -23.94 -9.81 -23.40
CA ASP A 43 -23.95 -10.04 -24.85
C ASP A 43 -24.25 -11.49 -25.25
N VAL A 44 -23.97 -12.45 -24.36
CA VAL A 44 -24.19 -13.88 -24.61
C VAL A 44 -25.53 -14.33 -24.02
N GLY A 45 -25.96 -13.74 -22.91
CA GLY A 45 -27.21 -14.06 -22.22
C GLY A 45 -27.26 -15.47 -21.62
N LYS A 46 -26.16 -16.23 -21.69
CA LYS A 46 -26.00 -17.57 -21.10
C LYS A 46 -24.79 -17.58 -20.17
N ALA A 47 -24.82 -18.43 -19.15
CA ALA A 47 -23.72 -18.57 -18.21
C ALA A 47 -22.47 -19.09 -18.93
N THR A 48 -21.38 -18.31 -18.92
CA THR A 48 -20.09 -18.71 -19.49
C THR A 48 -19.29 -19.56 -18.52
N SER A 49 -19.40 -19.25 -17.22
CA SER A 49 -18.65 -19.91 -16.16
C SER A 49 -19.55 -20.15 -14.93
N ARG A 50 -19.36 -21.27 -14.24
CA ARG A 50 -20.02 -21.57 -12.97
C ARG A 50 -18.97 -21.96 -11.93
N LEU A 51 -19.00 -21.31 -10.78
CA LEU A 51 -18.13 -21.66 -9.66
C LEU A 51 -18.67 -22.88 -8.90
N GLU A 52 -17.74 -23.61 -8.28
CA GLU A 52 -18.08 -24.75 -7.41
C GLU A 52 -18.94 -24.29 -6.22
N LYS A 53 -19.70 -25.25 -5.68
CA LYS A 53 -20.61 -25.01 -4.56
C LYS A 53 -19.80 -24.76 -3.29
N SER A 54 -20.19 -23.75 -2.51
CA SER A 54 -19.60 -23.46 -1.21
C SER A 54 -20.68 -23.37 -0.13
N LYS A 55 -20.38 -23.87 1.07
CA LYS A 55 -21.32 -23.89 2.19
C LYS A 55 -21.33 -22.55 2.93
N VAL A 56 -22.51 -22.11 3.33
CA VAL A 56 -22.67 -20.96 4.23
C VAL A 56 -22.35 -21.39 5.66
N GLN A 57 -21.39 -20.71 6.29
CA GLN A 57 -20.96 -20.91 7.67
C GLN A 57 -20.97 -19.56 8.40
N ASP A 58 -21.62 -19.48 9.56
CA ASP A 58 -21.72 -18.27 10.39
C ASP A 58 -22.19 -17.02 9.61
N GLY A 59 -23.14 -17.21 8.70
CA GLY A 59 -23.66 -16.13 7.84
C GLY A 59 -22.69 -15.64 6.75
N ASN A 60 -21.59 -16.36 6.50
CA ASN A 60 -20.60 -16.06 5.46
C ASN A 60 -20.41 -17.24 4.49
N CYS A 61 -20.04 -16.96 3.25
CA CYS A 61 -19.76 -17.96 2.22
C CYS A 61 -18.53 -17.56 1.40
N TYR A 62 -17.53 -18.44 1.31
CA TYR A 62 -16.27 -18.15 0.62
C TYR A 62 -16.05 -19.11 -0.55
N TRP A 63 -15.68 -18.59 -1.71
CA TRP A 63 -15.25 -19.41 -2.83
C TRP A 63 -13.72 -19.40 -2.91
N GLU A 64 -13.10 -20.53 -2.55
CA GLU A 64 -11.64 -20.65 -2.44
C GLU A 64 -10.92 -20.53 -3.80
N LYS A 65 -11.52 -21.10 -4.85
CA LYS A 65 -10.93 -21.09 -6.19
C LYS A 65 -11.27 -19.76 -6.89
N PRO A 66 -10.26 -18.97 -7.30
CA PRO A 66 -10.49 -17.77 -8.10
C PRO A 66 -10.95 -18.17 -9.51
N LEU A 67 -11.88 -17.40 -10.07
CA LEU A 67 -12.31 -17.55 -11.46
C LEU A 67 -11.45 -16.67 -12.36
N TYR A 68 -11.01 -17.22 -13.49
CA TYR A 68 -10.34 -16.47 -14.55
C TYR A 68 -11.27 -16.31 -15.74
N GLU A 69 -11.73 -15.09 -16.00
CA GLU A 69 -12.66 -14.80 -17.09
C GLU A 69 -11.96 -13.97 -18.18
N THR A 70 -12.08 -14.40 -19.44
CA THR A 70 -11.52 -13.69 -20.59
C THR A 70 -12.56 -12.78 -21.23
N VAL A 71 -12.40 -11.48 -21.08
CA VAL A 71 -13.33 -10.47 -21.56
C VAL A 71 -12.80 -9.83 -22.85
N LYS A 72 -13.67 -9.76 -23.87
CA LYS A 72 -13.39 -9.08 -25.15
C LYS A 72 -14.11 -7.73 -25.16
N PHE A 73 -13.34 -6.66 -25.33
CA PHE A 73 -13.80 -5.29 -25.40
C PHE A 73 -13.78 -4.77 -26.83
N SER A 74 -14.71 -3.89 -27.16
CA SER A 74 -14.73 -3.14 -28.41
C SER A 74 -14.23 -1.73 -28.14
N HIS A 75 -13.25 -1.27 -28.91
CA HIS A 75 -12.61 0.03 -28.78
C HIS A 75 -12.96 0.92 -29.98
N ASP A 76 -13.51 2.11 -29.74
CA ASP A 76 -13.74 3.09 -30.79
C ASP A 76 -12.47 3.91 -31.04
N GLN A 77 -11.84 3.71 -32.20
CA GLN A 77 -10.61 4.40 -32.59
C GLN A 77 -10.77 5.92 -32.76
N LYS A 78 -12.00 6.43 -32.98
CA LYS A 78 -12.23 7.88 -33.16
C LYS A 78 -12.35 8.62 -31.84
N THR A 79 -12.87 7.96 -30.81
CA THR A 79 -13.17 8.59 -29.51
C THR A 79 -12.26 8.09 -28.37
N GLY A 80 -11.48 7.03 -28.60
CA GLY A 80 -10.66 6.38 -27.58
C GLY A 80 -11.46 5.65 -26.49
N LYS A 81 -12.79 5.60 -26.61
CA LYS A 81 -13.66 5.01 -25.59
C LYS A 81 -13.80 3.51 -25.78
N ILE A 82 -13.69 2.78 -24.67
CA ILE A 82 -14.02 1.37 -24.59
C ILE A 82 -15.51 1.23 -24.30
N HIS A 83 -16.21 0.41 -25.09
CA HIS A 83 -17.63 0.15 -24.84
C HIS A 83 -17.84 -0.66 -23.56
N GLU A 84 -18.94 -0.33 -22.86
CA GLU A 84 -19.38 -1.05 -21.65
C GLU A 84 -19.49 -2.55 -21.89
N LYS A 85 -19.07 -3.31 -20.88
CA LYS A 85 -19.02 -4.76 -20.94
C LYS A 85 -19.50 -5.35 -19.63
N ILE A 86 -20.82 -5.38 -19.48
CA ILE A 86 -21.52 -5.79 -18.25
C ILE A 86 -21.64 -7.31 -18.16
N TYR A 87 -21.31 -7.85 -16.98
CA TYR A 87 -21.47 -9.25 -16.61
C TYR A 87 -22.37 -9.34 -15.38
N TYR A 88 -23.31 -10.27 -15.40
CA TYR A 88 -24.16 -10.61 -14.27
C TYR A 88 -23.60 -11.81 -13.51
N PHE A 89 -23.53 -11.69 -12.20
CA PHE A 89 -23.15 -12.75 -11.27
C PHE A 89 -24.38 -13.15 -10.48
N ILE A 90 -24.90 -14.34 -10.78
CA ILE A 90 -26.13 -14.86 -10.18
C ILE A 90 -25.72 -15.86 -9.10
N VAL A 91 -26.04 -15.54 -7.85
CA VAL A 91 -25.88 -16.45 -6.72
C VAL A 91 -27.13 -17.31 -6.63
N ALA A 92 -26.98 -18.63 -6.62
CA ALA A 92 -28.09 -19.57 -6.54
C ALA A 92 -27.85 -20.64 -5.48
N LYS A 93 -28.94 -21.14 -4.89
CA LYS A 93 -28.92 -22.26 -3.95
C LYS A 93 -28.98 -23.58 -4.72
N ASP A 94 -28.24 -24.58 -4.26
CA ASP A 94 -28.17 -25.90 -4.88
C ASP A 94 -29.54 -26.61 -5.00
N SER A 95 -30.43 -26.41 -4.04
CA SER A 95 -31.71 -27.14 -3.98
C SER A 95 -32.84 -26.52 -4.81
N SER A 96 -32.64 -25.33 -5.41
CA SER A 96 -33.75 -24.59 -6.00
C SER A 96 -33.89 -24.83 -7.49
N ARG A 97 -35.03 -25.42 -7.88
CA ARG A 97 -35.46 -25.49 -9.29
C ARG A 97 -36.03 -24.14 -9.77
N PHE A 98 -36.22 -23.15 -8.89
CA PHE A 98 -36.80 -21.84 -9.20
C PHE A 98 -36.27 -20.73 -8.26
N GLY A 99 -35.53 -19.77 -8.82
CA GLY A 99 -35.14 -18.53 -8.14
C GLY A 99 -33.70 -18.54 -7.62
N GLY A 100 -32.87 -17.63 -8.16
CA GLY A 100 -31.57 -17.32 -7.59
C GLY A 100 -31.71 -16.59 -6.24
N VAL A 101 -30.70 -16.72 -5.39
CA VAL A 101 -30.58 -15.97 -4.14
C VAL A 101 -30.47 -14.47 -4.41
N GLY A 102 -29.79 -14.11 -5.50
CA GLY A 102 -29.78 -12.75 -6.02
C GLY A 102 -28.71 -12.56 -7.08
N GLU A 103 -28.71 -11.40 -7.72
CA GLU A 103 -27.80 -11.08 -8.81
C GLU A 103 -27.09 -9.74 -8.60
N VAL A 104 -25.86 -9.63 -9.13
CA VAL A 104 -25.13 -8.35 -9.22
C VAL A 104 -24.58 -8.18 -10.61
N SER A 105 -24.42 -6.94 -11.05
CA SER A 105 -23.83 -6.60 -12.34
C SER A 105 -22.50 -5.87 -12.15
N ILE A 106 -21.47 -6.25 -12.91
CA ILE A 106 -20.17 -5.57 -12.94
C ILE A 106 -19.85 -5.20 -14.39
N ASP A 107 -19.51 -3.92 -14.63
CA ASP A 107 -18.96 -3.47 -15.90
C ASP A 107 -17.44 -3.67 -15.92
N PHE A 108 -16.95 -4.57 -16.78
CA PHE A 108 -15.53 -4.83 -16.94
C PHE A 108 -14.79 -3.72 -17.69
N ALA A 109 -15.48 -2.85 -18.44
CA ALA A 109 -14.84 -1.75 -19.18
C ALA A 109 -14.13 -0.79 -18.21
N SER A 110 -14.76 -0.55 -17.05
CA SER A 110 -14.21 0.23 -15.94
C SER A 110 -12.89 -0.32 -15.36
N TYR A 111 -12.58 -1.61 -15.58
CA TYR A 111 -11.37 -2.27 -15.04
C TYR A 111 -10.35 -2.62 -16.12
N VAL A 112 -10.51 -2.16 -17.36
CA VAL A 112 -9.58 -2.52 -18.44
C VAL A 112 -8.15 -2.05 -18.13
N GLU A 113 -7.96 -0.89 -17.52
CA GLU A 113 -6.62 -0.35 -17.21
C GLU A 113 -6.17 -0.64 -15.77
N ALA A 114 -7.06 -1.26 -14.98
CA ALA A 114 -6.87 -1.56 -13.57
C ALA A 114 -5.91 -2.75 -13.33
N THR A 115 -4.62 -2.47 -13.18
CA THR A 115 -3.59 -3.48 -12.84
C THR A 115 -3.55 -3.82 -11.33
N LYS A 116 -4.12 -2.95 -10.49
CA LYS A 116 -4.27 -3.16 -9.04
C LYS A 116 -5.49 -4.04 -8.76
N LEU A 117 -5.48 -4.78 -7.66
CA LEU A 117 -6.66 -5.48 -7.15
C LEU A 117 -7.71 -4.47 -6.69
N PHE A 118 -8.93 -4.55 -7.24
CA PHE A 118 -10.09 -3.79 -6.81
C PHE A 118 -11.02 -4.70 -6.01
N SER A 119 -11.56 -4.21 -4.90
CA SER A 119 -12.55 -4.95 -4.10
C SER A 119 -13.88 -4.22 -4.15
N LEU A 120 -14.92 -4.92 -4.57
CA LEU A 120 -16.29 -4.42 -4.69
C LEU A 120 -17.14 -5.10 -3.65
N SER A 121 -18.05 -4.36 -3.03
CA SER A 121 -19.07 -4.90 -2.12
C SER A 121 -20.42 -4.52 -2.69
N LEU A 122 -21.13 -5.50 -3.26
CA LEU A 122 -22.34 -5.28 -4.03
C LEU A 122 -23.53 -5.98 -3.35
N PRO A 123 -24.60 -5.27 -2.99
CA PRO A 123 -25.80 -5.90 -2.46
C PRO A 123 -26.45 -6.78 -3.54
N LEU A 124 -26.87 -7.98 -3.17
CA LEU A 124 -27.56 -8.89 -4.07
C LEU A 124 -28.94 -8.33 -4.41
N LYS A 125 -29.18 -8.00 -5.68
CA LYS A 125 -30.50 -7.60 -6.17
C LYS A 125 -31.38 -8.87 -6.24
N SER A 126 -32.65 -8.74 -5.86
CA SER A 126 -33.63 -9.84 -5.83
C SER A 126 -33.47 -10.84 -4.66
N ALA A 127 -32.61 -10.57 -3.69
CA ALA A 127 -32.57 -11.32 -2.43
C ALA A 127 -33.68 -10.84 -1.48
N ASN A 128 -34.36 -11.77 -0.82
CA ASN A 128 -35.35 -11.45 0.23
C ASN A 128 -34.71 -10.92 1.53
N PHE A 129 -33.39 -10.78 1.56
CA PHE A 129 -32.58 -10.35 2.69
C PHE A 129 -31.34 -9.59 2.20
N ALA A 130 -30.74 -8.78 3.07
CA ALA A 130 -29.65 -7.85 2.75
C ALA A 130 -28.28 -8.55 2.55
N ALA A 131 -28.22 -9.57 1.70
CA ALA A 131 -26.98 -10.26 1.38
C ALA A 131 -26.04 -9.38 0.54
N ILE A 132 -24.75 -9.41 0.87
CA ILE A 132 -23.71 -8.66 0.15
C ILE A 132 -22.73 -9.64 -0.48
N LEU A 133 -22.51 -9.50 -1.79
CA LEU A 133 -21.45 -10.19 -2.52
C LEU A 133 -20.25 -9.28 -2.65
N HIS A 134 -19.13 -9.73 -2.09
CA HIS A 134 -17.85 -9.08 -2.23
C HIS A 134 -17.06 -9.75 -3.36
N VAL A 135 -16.59 -8.95 -4.31
CA VAL A 135 -15.85 -9.41 -5.49
C VAL A 135 -14.53 -8.69 -5.56
N SER A 136 -13.42 -9.44 -5.59
CA SER A 136 -12.12 -8.88 -5.92
C SER A 136 -11.85 -9.06 -7.42
N VAL A 137 -11.46 -8.00 -8.10
CA VAL A 137 -11.22 -7.93 -9.54
C VAL A 137 -9.78 -7.52 -9.77
N GLN A 138 -9.02 -8.34 -10.50
CA GLN A 138 -7.64 -8.03 -10.89
C GLN A 138 -7.41 -8.39 -12.35
N ARG A 139 -6.97 -7.42 -13.16
CA ARG A 139 -6.49 -7.72 -14.51
C ARG A 139 -5.14 -8.43 -14.42
N VAL A 140 -5.04 -9.59 -15.05
CA VAL A 140 -3.79 -10.34 -15.14
C VAL A 140 -2.99 -9.82 -16.33
N GLN A 141 -1.86 -9.15 -16.05
CA GLN A 141 -0.96 -8.63 -17.09
C GLN A 141 0.14 -9.67 -17.37
N GLY A 142 -0.09 -10.53 -18.37
CA GLY A 142 0.86 -11.58 -18.77
C GLY A 142 0.29 -12.38 -19.95
N SER A 143 1.15 -12.81 -20.88
CA SER A 143 0.79 -13.46 -22.15
C SER A 143 0.09 -14.80 -21.95
N PHE A 144 -1.24 -14.78 -21.81
CA PHE A 144 -2.11 -15.96 -21.85
C PHE A 144 -2.67 -16.22 -23.26
N ASP A 145 -1.93 -15.88 -24.32
CA ASP A 145 -2.37 -16.03 -25.71
C ASP A 145 -1.58 -17.12 -26.45
N ARG A 146 -1.14 -18.18 -25.75
CA ARG A 146 -0.40 -19.27 -26.41
C ARG A 146 -0.60 -20.70 -25.95
N GLU A 147 -1.63 -21.03 -25.16
CA GLU A 147 -1.91 -22.45 -24.84
C GLU A 147 -3.38 -22.80 -24.84
N ILE A 148 -4.09 -22.47 -25.93
CA ILE A 148 -5.22 -23.28 -26.39
C ILE A 148 -5.08 -23.37 -27.90
N ASP A 149 -4.86 -24.61 -28.36
CA ASP A 149 -4.87 -25.07 -29.76
C ASP A 149 -3.51 -25.13 -30.49
N ARG A 150 -2.78 -26.25 -30.35
CA ARG A 150 -2.56 -27.17 -31.48
C ARG A 150 -1.86 -28.47 -31.09
N SER A 151 -2.51 -29.56 -31.44
CA SER A 151 -1.89 -30.84 -31.72
C SER A 151 -0.89 -30.74 -32.89
N GLU A 152 0.10 -31.63 -32.85
CA GLU A 152 0.91 -32.17 -33.96
C GLU A 152 1.99 -31.32 -34.65
N SER A 153 3.13 -32.01 -34.81
CA SER A 153 4.18 -31.89 -35.84
C SER A 153 5.42 -31.00 -35.58
N ALA A 154 6.45 -31.65 -35.04
CA ALA A 154 7.80 -31.82 -35.58
C ALA A 154 8.55 -30.68 -36.31
N LYS A 155 9.75 -30.40 -35.75
CA LYS A 155 11.07 -30.17 -36.39
C LYS A 155 11.42 -28.80 -37.01
N ASN A 156 12.58 -28.31 -36.54
CA ASN A 156 13.57 -27.42 -37.18
C ASN A 156 13.11 -25.96 -37.42
N HIS A 157 13.93 -24.91 -37.30
CA HIS A 157 15.38 -24.76 -37.34
C HIS A 157 15.78 -23.46 -36.62
N ASP A 158 17.03 -23.46 -36.22
CA ASP A 158 17.86 -22.38 -35.70
C ASP A 158 18.09 -21.27 -36.75
N GLN A 159 18.13 -20.00 -36.34
CA GLN A 159 19.00 -18.90 -36.84
C GLN A 159 18.42 -17.49 -36.70
N SER A 160 19.30 -16.60 -36.20
CA SER A 160 19.37 -15.15 -36.45
C SER A 160 18.35 -14.28 -35.72
N LEU A 161 18.73 -13.29 -34.92
CA LEU A 161 19.55 -12.15 -35.32
C LEU A 161 20.39 -11.60 -34.16
N MET A 162 21.69 -11.48 -34.42
CA MET A 162 22.66 -10.67 -33.70
C MET A 162 22.81 -9.32 -34.42
N ARG A 163 23.30 -8.31 -33.68
CA ARG A 163 23.66 -6.91 -34.04
C ARG A 163 22.48 -5.95 -33.79
N HIS A 164 22.63 -4.94 -32.93
CA HIS A 164 23.46 -3.77 -33.22
C HIS A 164 23.73 -2.88 -31.97
N PHE A 165 25.00 -2.43 -31.85
CA PHE A 165 25.59 -1.29 -31.09
C PHE A 165 25.52 -1.32 -29.54
N SER A 166 26.60 -1.52 -28.77
CA SER A 166 27.98 -0.96 -28.72
C SER A 166 28.10 0.43 -28.06
N ASN A 167 28.77 0.38 -26.90
CA ASN A 167 29.78 1.31 -26.35
C ASN A 167 29.41 2.35 -25.29
N GLY A 168 30.24 2.37 -24.24
CA GLY A 168 30.19 3.32 -23.12
C GLY A 168 30.71 2.78 -21.78
N SER A 169 31.90 2.15 -21.76
CA SER A 169 32.63 1.74 -20.55
C SER A 169 33.26 2.94 -19.83
N PHE A 170 33.23 2.95 -18.49
CA PHE A 170 34.34 3.50 -17.70
C PHE A 170 34.99 2.35 -16.93
N GLU A 171 36.28 2.21 -17.18
CA GLU A 171 37.21 1.18 -16.72
C GLU A 171 37.42 1.19 -15.19
N GLY A 172 37.64 0.00 -14.62
CA GLY A 172 38.04 -0.18 -13.23
C GLY A 172 38.45 -1.64 -12.98
N ASN A 173 39.57 -2.02 -13.59
CA ASN A 173 40.16 -3.35 -13.62
C ASN A 173 40.88 -3.71 -12.31
N ILE A 174 40.50 -4.79 -11.62
CA ILE A 174 41.46 -5.73 -11.00
C ILE A 174 40.99 -7.17 -11.24
N ARG A 175 41.91 -7.91 -11.86
CA ARG A 175 41.90 -9.28 -12.34
C ARG A 175 42.30 -10.26 -11.22
N SER A 176 41.59 -11.37 -11.07
CA SER A 176 42.18 -12.72 -10.90
C SER A 176 41.10 -13.79 -11.04
N ASN A 177 41.53 -14.93 -11.58
CA ASN A 177 40.75 -15.93 -12.29
C ASN A 177 40.49 -17.17 -11.40
N PRO A 178 39.78 -18.21 -11.92
CA PRO A 178 38.90 -19.11 -11.18
C PRO A 178 39.48 -20.50 -10.93
N THR A 179 38.76 -21.34 -10.17
CA THR A 179 38.87 -22.81 -10.19
C THR A 179 37.56 -23.37 -9.61
N GLU A 180 36.65 -23.84 -10.46
CA GLU A 180 36.30 -25.26 -10.67
C GLU A 180 35.92 -26.01 -9.38
N ASP A 181 34.64 -26.38 -9.25
CA ASP A 181 34.30 -27.79 -9.23
C ASP A 181 32.83 -28.08 -9.58
N GLN A 182 32.69 -29.16 -10.33
CA GLN A 182 31.50 -29.74 -10.96
C GLN A 182 30.67 -30.61 -9.99
N MET A 183 29.47 -30.99 -10.48
CA MET A 183 28.76 -32.26 -10.20
C MET A 183 28.01 -32.34 -8.85
N VAL A 184 26.79 -32.87 -8.68
CA VAL A 184 25.86 -33.69 -9.48
C VAL A 184 24.41 -33.40 -8.99
N SER A 185 23.47 -33.68 -9.89
CA SER A 185 22.01 -33.71 -9.83
C SER A 185 21.33 -34.64 -8.82
N ASN A 186 20.15 -34.25 -8.30
CA ASN A 186 18.84 -34.97 -8.38
C ASN A 186 17.91 -34.78 -7.16
N GLU A 187 16.62 -34.70 -7.50
CA GLU A 187 15.43 -35.16 -6.75
C GLU A 187 15.08 -34.53 -5.40
N SER A 188 13.99 -33.75 -5.36
CA SER A 188 12.64 -34.29 -5.01
C SER A 188 11.66 -33.17 -4.66
N ASP A 189 10.47 -33.27 -5.25
CA ASP A 189 9.26 -32.53 -4.89
C ASP A 189 8.78 -32.91 -3.48
N ILE A 190 8.53 -31.94 -2.61
CA ILE A 190 7.57 -32.13 -1.50
C ILE A 190 6.78 -30.83 -1.25
N ASN A 191 5.47 -31.05 -1.17
CA ASN A 191 4.36 -30.12 -1.03
C ASN A 191 4.35 -29.22 0.22
N PHE A 192 3.65 -28.08 0.05
CA PHE A 192 2.76 -27.37 0.99
C PHE A 192 2.90 -27.64 2.49
N SER A 193 3.14 -26.57 3.27
CA SER A 193 2.06 -25.86 3.98
C SER A 193 2.61 -24.73 4.85
N ARG A 194 2.01 -23.54 4.67
CA ARG A 194 2.06 -22.41 5.60
C ARG A 194 1.07 -22.68 6.74
N SER A 195 1.53 -22.60 7.99
CA SER A 195 0.63 -22.38 9.13
C SER A 195 0.69 -20.91 9.54
N SER A 196 -0.46 -20.29 9.39
CA SER A 196 -0.90 -19.05 10.00
C SER A 196 -1.35 -19.28 11.45
N SER A 197 -1.14 -18.29 12.31
CA SER A 197 -1.98 -17.98 13.48
C SER A 197 -1.80 -16.49 13.76
N ASN A 198 -2.79 -15.66 13.41
CA ASN A 198 -3.99 -15.30 14.18
C ASN A 198 -3.70 -14.20 15.21
N SER A 199 -4.18 -12.98 14.92
CA SER A 199 -4.49 -11.98 15.95
C SER A 199 -6.00 -11.70 15.92
N THR A 200 -6.67 -12.21 16.95
CA THR A 200 -8.07 -11.97 17.27
C THR A 200 -8.17 -10.64 18.02
N LEU A 201 -9.01 -9.71 17.56
CA LEU A 201 -9.33 -8.47 18.28
C LEU A 201 -10.84 -8.43 18.55
N ASN A 202 -11.20 -8.43 19.84
CA ASN A 202 -12.58 -8.32 20.30
C ASN A 202 -13.08 -6.87 20.24
N THR A 203 -14.31 -6.72 19.77
CA THR A 203 -15.17 -5.52 19.88
C THR A 203 -15.63 -5.34 21.34
N PRO A 204 -16.09 -4.13 21.74
CA PRO A 204 -17.51 -4.06 22.06
C PRO A 204 -18.27 -2.81 21.57
N GLN A 205 -19.51 -3.13 21.24
CA GLN A 205 -20.69 -2.43 20.77
C GLN A 205 -21.15 -1.23 21.63
N LYS A 206 -21.63 -0.18 20.97
CA LYS A 206 -22.40 0.94 21.54
C LYS A 206 -23.89 0.56 21.70
N LYS A 207 -24.54 1.08 22.74
CA LYS A 207 -26.01 1.22 22.84
C LYS A 207 -26.39 2.66 23.18
N GLU A 208 -27.55 3.04 22.67
CA GLU A 208 -28.18 4.35 22.55
C GLU A 208 -28.78 4.97 23.85
N PRO A 209 -29.27 6.24 23.81
CA PRO A 209 -29.28 7.16 24.94
C PRO A 209 -30.66 7.36 25.60
N LYS A 210 -30.66 7.84 26.87
CA LYS A 210 -31.81 8.54 27.48
C LYS A 210 -31.34 9.75 28.30
N LYS A 211 -32.01 10.89 28.08
CA LYS A 211 -31.82 12.21 28.72
C LYS A 211 -32.30 12.22 30.19
N ILE A 212 -31.67 13.03 31.05
CA ILE A 212 -32.25 13.96 32.04
C ILE A 212 -31.13 14.88 32.60
N LYS A 213 -31.53 16.08 33.04
CA LYS A 213 -30.79 17.34 33.24
C LYS A 213 -29.92 17.45 34.51
N GLN A 214 -28.95 18.38 34.41
CA GLN A 214 -28.56 19.44 35.36
C GLN A 214 -27.70 19.18 36.61
N THR A 215 -26.51 19.81 36.56
CA THR A 215 -25.92 20.71 37.58
C THR A 215 -24.85 20.17 38.53
N ARG A 216 -23.75 20.96 38.55
CA ARG A 216 -22.75 21.25 39.60
C ARG A 216 -21.40 20.53 39.57
N GLU A 217 -20.40 21.41 39.60
CA GLU A 217 -18.97 21.21 39.83
C GLU A 217 -18.68 20.49 41.16
N SER A 218 -17.61 19.69 41.19
CA SER A 218 -16.49 19.87 42.12
C SER A 218 -15.45 18.75 42.01
N SER A 219 -14.18 19.16 42.04
CA SER A 219 -13.01 18.55 42.69
C SER A 219 -12.55 17.11 42.40
N ILE A 220 -11.36 17.05 41.78
CA ILE A 220 -10.13 16.33 42.18
C ILE A 220 -10.29 14.89 42.72
N LYS A 221 -9.67 13.94 41.99
CA LYS A 221 -8.67 13.01 42.52
C LYS A 221 -7.85 12.37 41.38
N GLU A 222 -6.54 12.59 41.46
CA GLU A 222 -5.52 11.80 40.79
C GLU A 222 -5.62 10.34 41.24
N ASP A 223 -5.45 9.38 40.31
CA ASP A 223 -4.45 8.35 40.51
C ASP A 223 -4.00 7.74 39.17
N LYS A 224 -2.69 7.53 39.06
CA LYS A 224 -1.96 6.98 37.91
C LYS A 224 -1.67 5.48 38.17
N SER A 225 -1.03 4.85 37.18
CA SER A 225 -0.37 3.53 37.22
C SER A 225 -1.28 2.39 36.75
N LEU A 226 -0.92 1.57 35.76
CA LEU A 226 0.35 0.85 35.68
C LEU A 226 0.84 0.70 34.23
N GLN A 227 2.00 1.33 33.99
CA GLN A 227 2.91 1.10 32.89
C GLN A 227 3.91 0.01 33.35
N TRP A 228 4.00 -1.09 32.59
CA TRP A 228 4.92 -2.18 32.87
C TRP A 228 6.31 -1.88 32.30
N ASP A 229 7.25 -1.53 33.19
CA ASP A 229 8.69 -1.45 32.93
C ASP A 229 9.41 -2.57 33.71
N TRP A 230 10.15 -3.43 33.01
CA TRP A 230 11.22 -4.32 33.52
C TRP A 230 12.06 -4.67 32.27
N LEU A 231 13.38 -4.46 32.15
CA LEU A 231 14.49 -4.34 33.11
C LEU A 231 15.65 -3.52 32.50
N ASN A 232 16.36 -2.77 33.36
CA ASN A 232 17.80 -2.58 33.26
C ASN A 232 18.39 -2.62 34.69
N GLY A 233 19.48 -3.37 34.87
CA GLY A 233 19.83 -4.03 36.13
C GLY A 233 20.80 -3.30 37.07
N SER A 234 21.27 -4.04 38.09
CA SER A 234 22.63 -3.97 38.65
C SER A 234 22.84 -5.01 39.78
N ASN A 235 24.05 -5.59 39.80
CA ASN A 235 24.63 -6.50 40.81
C ASN A 235 25.05 -5.73 42.11
N PRO A 236 25.88 -6.30 43.02
CA PRO A 236 25.56 -7.23 44.10
C PRO A 236 26.00 -6.68 45.50
N LYS A 237 25.38 -7.12 46.62
CA LYS A 237 26.06 -7.24 47.94
C LYS A 237 25.16 -7.81 49.05
N LEU A 238 25.58 -8.98 49.55
CA LEU A 238 25.83 -9.36 50.96
C LEU A 238 24.84 -8.93 52.06
N SER A 239 24.10 -9.90 52.64
CA SER A 239 23.67 -10.01 54.06
C SER A 239 22.70 -11.20 54.18
N THR A 240 23.16 -12.42 54.48
CA THR A 240 23.15 -13.10 55.80
C THR A 240 21.76 -13.41 56.36
N ASP A 241 21.47 -14.73 56.41
CA ASP A 241 20.45 -15.51 57.15
C ASP A 241 18.99 -15.03 57.17
N ASP A 242 18.05 -15.86 56.69
CA ASP A 242 17.47 -16.91 57.53
C ASP A 242 16.69 -17.93 56.69
N SER A 243 16.66 -19.16 57.20
CA SER A 243 16.21 -20.41 56.59
C SER A 243 14.68 -20.56 56.61
N SER A 244 14.08 -21.14 55.56
CA SER A 244 13.20 -22.33 55.65
C SER A 244 12.57 -22.76 54.32
N THR A 245 13.01 -23.93 53.85
CA THR A 245 12.22 -25.06 53.32
C THR A 245 11.15 -24.82 52.24
N SER A 246 11.35 -25.38 51.03
CA SER A 246 10.84 -26.73 50.66
C SER A 246 10.74 -26.93 49.13
N THR A 247 11.49 -27.93 48.65
CA THR A 247 11.17 -28.89 47.56
C THR A 247 10.41 -28.42 46.32
N LEU A 248 11.09 -28.44 45.16
CA LEU A 248 10.61 -29.16 43.96
C LEU A 248 11.67 -29.23 42.84
N GLY A 249 12.06 -30.47 42.49
CA GLY A 249 12.29 -30.90 41.12
C GLY A 249 13.68 -30.71 40.51
N GLU A 250 14.58 -31.65 40.78
CA GLU A 250 15.72 -31.96 39.93
C GLU A 250 15.25 -32.47 38.55
N THR A 251 15.77 -31.88 37.48
CA THR A 251 16.16 -32.63 36.28
C THR A 251 17.56 -32.18 35.87
N SER A 252 18.53 -33.02 36.23
CA SER A 252 19.86 -33.09 35.67
C SER A 252 19.78 -33.37 34.16
N GLU A 253 20.49 -32.59 33.33
CA GLU A 253 21.46 -33.11 32.35
C GLU A 253 22.14 -31.95 31.58
N GLU A 254 23.47 -31.99 31.59
CA GLU A 254 24.37 -31.09 30.87
C GLU A 254 24.12 -31.14 29.35
N SER A 255 23.45 -30.13 28.78
CA SER A 255 23.64 -29.83 27.36
C SER A 255 25.02 -29.19 27.21
N SER A 256 25.99 -29.91 26.62
CA SER A 256 27.35 -29.38 26.43
C SER A 256 27.33 -27.99 25.78
N SER A 257 28.19 -27.09 26.28
CA SER A 257 28.40 -25.72 25.77
C SER A 257 28.44 -25.65 24.23
N ASP A 258 28.99 -26.67 23.60
CA ASP A 258 29.18 -26.76 22.14
C ASP A 258 27.85 -26.86 21.36
N VAL A 259 26.82 -27.50 21.93
CA VAL A 259 25.48 -27.59 21.32
C VAL A 259 24.78 -26.22 21.31
N ILE A 260 24.95 -25.45 22.38
CA ILE A 260 24.40 -24.09 22.50
C ILE A 260 25.14 -23.16 21.52
N ILE A 261 26.46 -23.26 21.41
CA ILE A 261 27.27 -22.48 20.47
C ILE A 261 26.88 -22.79 19.02
N GLN A 262 26.70 -24.07 18.66
CA GLN A 262 26.26 -24.44 17.31
C GLN A 262 24.85 -23.92 17.01
N LYS A 263 23.93 -23.96 17.98
CA LYS A 263 22.58 -23.41 17.83
C LYS A 263 22.60 -21.89 17.63
N LEU A 264 23.38 -21.16 18.42
CA LEU A 264 23.56 -19.71 18.25
C LEU A 264 24.22 -19.37 16.91
N LYS A 265 25.18 -20.17 16.44
CA LYS A 265 25.80 -19.98 15.12
C LYS A 265 24.79 -20.18 13.99
N ALA A 266 23.91 -21.19 14.09
CA ALA A 266 22.84 -21.40 13.13
C ALA A 266 21.82 -20.25 13.15
N GLU A 267 21.49 -19.73 14.32
CA GLU A 267 20.58 -18.58 14.49
C GLU A 267 21.19 -17.29 13.90
N VAL A 268 22.49 -17.03 14.12
CA VAL A 268 23.19 -15.91 13.49
C VAL A 268 23.14 -16.02 11.97
N VAL A 269 23.38 -17.20 11.39
CA VAL A 269 23.28 -17.42 9.94
C VAL A 269 21.86 -17.20 9.44
N ALA A 270 20.84 -17.64 10.18
CA ALA A 270 19.44 -17.41 9.83
C ALA A 270 19.09 -15.91 9.86
N LEU A 271 19.53 -15.18 10.89
CA LEU A 271 19.34 -13.75 11.02
C LEU A 271 20.10 -12.96 9.93
N THR A 272 21.31 -13.37 9.55
CA THR A 272 22.05 -12.78 8.44
C THR A 272 21.28 -12.94 7.13
N ARG A 273 20.77 -14.14 6.82
CA ARG A 273 19.93 -14.37 5.64
C ARG A 273 18.65 -13.53 5.66
N GLN A 274 18.02 -13.37 6.83
CA GLN A 274 16.84 -12.53 6.97
C GLN A 274 17.15 -11.04 6.74
N ASN A 275 18.31 -10.57 7.19
CA ASN A 275 18.78 -9.21 6.91
C ASN A 275 19.01 -8.99 5.41
N ASP A 276 19.62 -9.95 4.72
CA ASP A 276 19.85 -9.86 3.27
C ASP A 276 18.53 -9.80 2.47
N VAL A 277 17.52 -10.60 2.87
CA VAL A 277 16.18 -10.56 2.27
C VAL A 277 15.52 -9.20 2.52
N SER A 278 15.60 -8.68 3.75
CA SER A 278 15.05 -7.36 4.10
C SER A 278 15.74 -6.23 3.32
N GLU A 279 17.05 -6.35 3.06
CA GLU A 279 17.79 -5.40 2.24
C GLU A 279 17.36 -5.42 0.76
N LEU A 280 17.11 -6.60 0.19
CA LEU A 280 16.56 -6.74 -1.17
C LEU A 280 15.13 -6.18 -1.29
N GLU A 281 14.29 -6.37 -0.27
CA GLU A 281 12.96 -5.77 -0.20
C GLU A 281 13.05 -4.24 -0.15
N LEU A 282 13.94 -3.69 0.68
CA LEU A 282 14.19 -2.24 0.73
C LEU A 282 14.70 -1.69 -0.60
N GLN A 283 15.58 -2.39 -1.30
CA GLN A 283 16.03 -1.99 -2.64
C GLN A 283 14.87 -1.99 -3.64
N THR A 284 13.97 -2.97 -3.56
CA THR A 284 12.79 -3.05 -4.43
C THR A 284 11.81 -1.91 -4.14
N LEU A 285 11.57 -1.61 -2.86
CA LEU A 285 10.74 -0.47 -2.43
C LEU A 285 11.35 0.86 -2.88
N ARG A 286 12.68 1.06 -2.75
CA ARG A 286 13.37 2.26 -3.26
C ARG A 286 13.19 2.41 -4.77
N LYS A 287 13.31 1.32 -5.55
CA LYS A 287 13.05 1.34 -7.00
C LYS A 287 11.60 1.69 -7.31
N GLN A 288 10.64 1.20 -6.52
CA GLN A 288 9.23 1.52 -6.69
C GLN A 288 8.92 2.99 -6.37
N ILE A 289 9.48 3.53 -5.28
CA ILE A 289 9.37 4.95 -4.93
C ILE A 289 9.94 5.82 -6.07
N MET A 290 11.10 5.46 -6.62
CA MET A 290 11.67 6.22 -7.74
C MET A 290 10.79 6.19 -9.00
N LYS A 291 10.12 5.07 -9.28
CA LYS A 291 9.14 4.98 -10.38
C LYS A 291 7.91 5.84 -10.11
N GLU A 292 7.39 5.85 -8.88
CA GLU A 292 6.26 6.70 -8.50
C GLU A 292 6.60 8.19 -8.51
N ILE A 293 7.81 8.58 -8.08
CA ILE A 293 8.29 9.97 -8.22
C ILE A 293 8.35 10.38 -9.69
N LYS A 294 8.85 9.51 -10.58
CA LYS A 294 8.87 9.80 -12.03
C LYS A 294 7.46 9.95 -12.60
N LYS A 295 6.51 9.11 -12.22
CA LYS A 295 5.11 9.23 -12.62
C LYS A 295 4.46 10.51 -12.07
N GLY A 296 4.71 10.83 -10.80
CA GLY A 296 4.22 12.06 -10.18
C GLY A 296 4.75 13.31 -10.88
N ASN A 297 6.02 13.30 -11.28
CA ASN A 297 6.60 14.39 -12.07
C ASN A 297 5.99 14.51 -13.48
N GLU A 298 5.66 13.39 -14.12
CA GLU A 298 4.98 13.39 -15.43
C GLU A 298 3.55 13.93 -15.31
N LEU A 299 2.79 13.46 -14.31
CA LEU A 299 1.45 13.98 -14.01
C LEU A 299 1.48 15.46 -13.66
N SER A 300 2.49 15.92 -12.90
CA SER A 300 2.65 17.35 -12.60
C SER A 300 2.90 18.17 -13.87
N ARG A 301 3.60 17.61 -14.87
CA ARG A 301 3.82 18.28 -16.16
C ARG A 301 2.53 18.34 -16.97
N GLU A 302 1.76 17.26 -16.99
CA GLU A 302 0.44 17.20 -17.64
C GLU A 302 -0.55 18.19 -17.00
N VAL A 303 -0.60 18.26 -15.67
CA VAL A 303 -1.42 19.25 -14.95
C VAL A 303 -1.00 20.68 -15.29
N ALA A 304 0.31 20.96 -15.42
CA ALA A 304 0.78 22.27 -15.85
C ALA A 304 0.32 22.60 -17.28
N GLN A 305 0.38 21.63 -18.20
CA GLN A 305 -0.12 21.79 -19.57
C GLN A 305 -1.64 22.03 -19.61
N LEU A 306 -2.42 21.23 -18.90
CA LEU A 306 -3.87 21.38 -18.82
C LEU A 306 -4.28 22.71 -18.17
N LYS A 307 -3.51 23.18 -17.18
CA LYS A 307 -3.71 24.50 -16.57
C LYS A 307 -3.47 25.62 -17.58
N GLU A 308 -2.45 25.49 -18.43
CA GLU A 308 -2.19 26.44 -19.51
C GLU A 308 -3.31 26.43 -20.55
N GLU A 309 -3.75 25.24 -21.00
CA GLU A 309 -4.90 25.11 -21.89
C GLU A 309 -6.16 25.74 -21.28
N ARG A 310 -6.44 25.51 -19.99
CA ARG A 310 -7.55 26.15 -19.28
C ARG A 310 -7.43 27.67 -19.29
N ASN A 311 -6.23 28.22 -19.05
CA ASN A 311 -6.02 29.67 -19.09
C ASN A 311 -6.26 30.23 -20.51
N VAL A 312 -5.84 29.51 -21.55
CA VAL A 312 -6.12 29.88 -22.95
C VAL A 312 -7.62 29.89 -23.24
N TYR A 313 -8.37 28.88 -22.80
CA TYR A 313 -9.83 28.86 -22.94
C TYR A 313 -10.50 29.97 -22.13
N GLN A 314 -10.02 30.24 -20.93
CA GLN A 314 -10.54 31.29 -20.07
C GLN A 314 -10.35 32.68 -20.70
N ASN A 315 -9.16 32.96 -21.25
CA ASN A 315 -8.90 34.19 -21.99
C ASN A 315 -9.80 34.31 -23.24
N ARG A 316 -10.02 33.21 -23.98
CA ARG A 316 -10.98 33.19 -25.11
C ARG A 316 -12.42 33.48 -24.67
N THR A 317 -12.84 32.97 -23.51
CA THR A 317 -14.18 33.28 -22.98
C THR A 317 -14.29 34.74 -22.51
N GLU A 318 -13.23 35.31 -21.96
CA GLU A 318 -13.18 36.73 -21.58
C GLU A 318 -13.18 37.64 -22.81
N GLU A 319 -12.48 37.28 -23.90
CA GLU A 319 -12.55 37.98 -25.19
C GLU A 319 -13.95 37.95 -25.81
N VAL A 320 -14.65 36.81 -25.75
CA VAL A 320 -16.06 36.72 -26.20
C VAL A 320 -16.97 37.56 -25.30
N LYS A 321 -16.70 37.62 -23.99
CA LYS A 321 -17.45 38.43 -23.03
C LYS A 321 -17.22 39.94 -23.22
N VAL A 322 -16.07 40.35 -23.79
CA VAL A 322 -15.81 41.74 -24.20
C VAL A 322 -16.52 42.08 -25.52
N LYS A 323 -16.67 41.12 -26.44
CA LYS A 323 -17.42 41.34 -27.71
C LYS A 323 -18.95 41.36 -27.56
N VAL A 324 -19.50 40.82 -26.47
CA VAL A 324 -20.95 40.86 -26.15
C VAL A 324 -21.31 42.09 -25.28
N LYS A 325 -20.34 42.96 -24.97
CA LYS A 325 -20.56 44.18 -24.17
C LYS A 325 -20.99 45.41 -24.96
N ASP A 326 -20.94 45.37 -26.29
CA ASP A 326 -21.50 46.45 -27.12
C ASP A 326 -23.02 46.22 -27.28
N ASP A 327 -23.69 46.66 -26.21
CA ASP A 327 -25.10 46.98 -26.00
C ASP A 327 -26.19 46.02 -26.53
N PRO A 328 -26.62 45.03 -25.71
CA PRO A 328 -27.83 44.25 -25.95
C PRO A 328 -29.12 45.09 -26.09
N TRP A 329 -29.13 46.32 -25.55
CA TRP A 329 -30.29 47.22 -25.66
C TRP A 329 -30.38 47.87 -27.04
N ALA A 330 -29.26 48.13 -27.72
CA ALA A 330 -29.26 48.66 -29.09
C ALA A 330 -29.92 47.69 -30.08
N LEU A 331 -29.67 46.38 -29.92
CA LEU A 331 -30.28 45.35 -30.78
C LEU A 331 -31.80 45.19 -30.51
N LEU A 332 -32.21 45.34 -29.24
CA LEU A 332 -33.63 45.35 -28.86
C LEU A 332 -34.34 46.61 -29.36
N ASP A 333 -33.69 47.77 -29.31
CA ASP A 333 -34.21 49.03 -29.84
C ASP A 333 -34.36 49.00 -31.36
N GLU A 334 -33.43 48.36 -32.08
CA GLU A 334 -33.52 48.14 -33.53
C GLU A 334 -34.70 47.23 -33.88
N LEU A 335 -34.86 46.09 -33.19
CA LEU A 335 -36.00 45.18 -33.37
C LEU A 335 -37.34 45.83 -32.99
N GLN A 336 -37.36 46.70 -31.98
CA GLN A 336 -38.57 47.40 -31.57
C GLN A 336 -38.96 48.50 -32.56
N LYS A 337 -37.98 49.17 -33.17
CA LYS A 337 -38.21 50.08 -34.30
C LYS A 337 -38.70 49.33 -35.53
N GLU A 338 -38.14 48.16 -35.83
CA GLU A 338 -38.64 47.30 -36.92
C GLU A 338 -40.08 46.81 -36.63
N LEU A 339 -40.41 46.40 -35.42
CA LEU A 339 -41.78 45.99 -35.14
C LEU A 339 -42.78 47.16 -35.30
N ASN A 340 -42.36 48.38 -34.98
CA ASN A 340 -43.20 49.57 -35.11
C ASN A 340 -43.40 50.01 -36.57
N HIS A 341 -42.37 49.95 -37.43
CA HIS A 341 -42.54 50.28 -38.85
C HIS A 341 -43.49 49.30 -39.56
N GLU A 342 -43.44 48.01 -39.19
CA GLU A 342 -44.31 46.98 -39.78
C GLU A 342 -45.77 47.16 -39.32
N LYS A 343 -45.99 47.53 -38.05
CA LYS A 343 -47.32 47.92 -37.54
C LYS A 343 -47.87 49.15 -38.28
N GLU A 344 -47.04 50.15 -38.55
CA GLU A 344 -47.45 51.35 -39.29
C GLU A 344 -47.78 51.05 -40.75
N LEU A 345 -47.02 50.17 -41.40
CA LEU A 345 -47.31 49.67 -42.74
C LEU A 345 -48.64 48.89 -42.78
N THR A 346 -48.90 48.08 -41.74
CA THR A 346 -50.12 47.29 -41.60
C THR A 346 -51.36 48.19 -41.41
N SER A 347 -51.26 49.22 -40.56
CA SER A 347 -52.33 50.23 -40.40
C SER A 347 -52.59 51.00 -41.69
N ASN A 348 -51.55 51.36 -42.45
CA ASN A 348 -51.72 52.02 -43.75
C ASN A 348 -52.40 51.13 -44.79
N LEU A 349 -52.10 49.82 -44.81
CA LEU A 349 -52.79 48.86 -45.67
C LEU A 349 -54.25 48.68 -45.27
N GLN A 350 -54.57 48.67 -43.98
CA GLN A 350 -55.95 48.65 -43.49
C GLN A 350 -56.73 49.90 -43.90
N LEU A 351 -56.14 51.09 -43.77
CA LEU A 351 -56.75 52.35 -44.22
C LEU A 351 -56.98 52.38 -45.74
N GLN A 352 -56.10 51.76 -46.54
CA GLN A 352 -56.32 51.63 -47.98
C GLN A 352 -57.45 50.66 -48.33
N LEU A 353 -57.64 49.59 -47.55
CA LEU A 353 -58.75 48.65 -47.71
C LEU A 353 -60.08 49.30 -47.34
N GLU A 354 -60.13 50.05 -46.24
CA GLU A 354 -61.32 50.78 -45.78
C GLU A 354 -61.73 51.84 -46.81
N LYS A 355 -60.79 52.66 -47.30
CA LYS A 355 -61.07 53.60 -48.41
C LYS A 355 -61.59 52.94 -49.68
N LYS A 356 -61.09 51.73 -50.02
CA LYS A 356 -61.61 50.97 -51.16
C LYS A 356 -63.01 50.40 -50.88
N GLN A 357 -63.31 50.05 -49.64
CA GLN A 357 -64.63 49.57 -49.24
C GLN A 357 -65.66 50.70 -49.25
N GLU A 358 -65.28 51.88 -48.76
CA GLU A 358 -66.11 53.10 -48.78
C GLU A 358 -66.38 53.60 -50.21
N SER A 359 -65.37 53.61 -51.10
CA SER A 359 -65.58 54.00 -52.50
C SER A 359 -66.39 52.98 -53.31
N SER A 360 -66.53 51.75 -52.80
CA SER A 360 -67.38 50.71 -53.42
C SER A 360 -68.84 50.84 -53.00
N THR A 361 -69.12 51.40 -51.81
CA THR A 361 -70.48 51.71 -51.33
C THR A 361 -71.09 52.96 -52.00
N ASP A 362 -70.28 53.90 -52.48
CA ASP A 362 -70.77 55.11 -53.16
C ASP A 362 -71.18 54.90 -54.65
N MET A 363 -71.00 53.69 -55.20
CA MET A 363 -71.41 53.35 -56.59
C MET A 363 -72.76 52.61 -56.69
N VAL A 364 -73.52 52.45 -55.61
CA VAL A 364 -74.82 51.74 -55.63
C VAL A 364 -75.96 52.64 -55.13
N LEU A 365 -76.44 53.52 -56.02
CA LEU A 365 -77.77 54.12 -55.93
C LEU A 365 -78.49 54.01 -57.29
N PRO A 366 -79.51 53.13 -57.42
CA PRO A 366 -80.44 53.19 -58.54
C PRO A 366 -81.71 53.99 -58.24
N LEU A 367 -82.06 54.86 -59.19
CA LEU A 367 -83.37 55.50 -59.39
C LEU A 367 -84.53 54.48 -59.35
N GLU A 368 -85.66 54.85 -58.76
CA GLU A 368 -86.99 54.44 -59.23
C GLU A 368 -88.09 55.33 -58.62
N LYS A 369 -88.85 56.05 -59.47
CA LYS A 369 -90.30 56.33 -59.32
C LYS A 369 -90.82 57.08 -60.55
N SER A 370 -91.36 56.31 -61.48
CA SER A 370 -92.18 56.74 -62.61
C SER A 370 -93.67 56.70 -62.23
N LYS A 371 -94.48 57.68 -62.67
CA LYS A 371 -95.85 57.45 -63.17
C LYS A 371 -96.38 58.64 -63.98
N SER A 372 -96.91 58.29 -65.14
CA SER A 372 -97.55 59.07 -66.21
C SER A 372 -98.97 59.54 -65.81
N LYS A 373 -99.62 60.54 -66.43
CA LYS A 373 -100.24 60.47 -67.78
C LYS A 373 -100.96 61.79 -68.18
N SER A 374 -100.89 62.09 -69.49
CA SER A 374 -101.88 62.73 -70.41
C SER A 374 -102.23 64.24 -70.38
N LYS A 375 -102.06 64.82 -71.58
CA LYS A 375 -102.33 66.18 -72.12
C LYS A 375 -103.78 66.44 -72.55
N SER A 376 -104.21 67.72 -72.55
CA SER A 376 -104.85 68.52 -73.66
C SER A 376 -105.60 69.73 -73.02
N GLU A 377 -105.18 70.99 -73.14
CA GLU A 377 -105.39 71.99 -74.22
C GLU A 377 -106.85 72.48 -74.46
N THR A 378 -106.95 73.79 -74.78
CA THR A 378 -108.10 74.64 -75.23
C THR A 378 -109.18 74.99 -74.20
N ASP A 379 -109.91 76.10 -74.24
CA ASP A 379 -109.87 77.49 -74.76
C ASP A 379 -111.35 77.96 -74.68
N ASP A 380 -111.56 79.28 -74.54
CA ASP A 380 -112.70 80.09 -75.00
C ASP A 380 -114.12 80.00 -74.37
N GLU A 381 -114.51 81.15 -73.81
CA GLU A 381 -115.61 82.08 -74.19
C GLU A 381 -117.00 81.59 -74.65
N ASP A 382 -118.00 82.37 -74.20
CA ASP A 382 -119.30 82.70 -74.82
C ASP A 382 -120.27 81.57 -75.22
N ASP A 383 -121.55 81.67 -74.84
CA ASP A 383 -122.44 82.67 -75.43
C ASP A 383 -123.81 82.67 -74.76
N ASP A 384 -124.45 83.83 -74.91
CA ASP A 384 -125.83 84.15 -74.65
C ASP A 384 -126.82 83.24 -75.44
N GLU A 385 -128.11 83.28 -75.07
CA GLU A 385 -129.17 83.86 -75.94
C GLU A 385 -130.57 83.41 -75.49
N GLU A 386 -131.29 84.40 -74.97
CA GLU A 386 -132.69 84.72 -75.29
C GLU A 386 -133.78 83.63 -75.29
N GLN A 387 -134.77 83.89 -74.41
CA GLN A 387 -136.14 84.05 -74.90
C GLN A 387 -136.87 85.12 -74.08
N ARG A 388 -136.82 86.38 -74.54
CA ARG A 388 -137.79 87.07 -75.40
C ARG A 388 -139.12 87.47 -74.74
N VAL A 389 -139.25 88.80 -74.57
CA VAL A 389 -140.29 89.66 -75.18
C VAL A 389 -141.72 89.51 -74.62
N LEU A 390 -142.17 90.51 -73.86
CA LEU A 390 -143.24 91.46 -74.25
C LEU A 390 -143.54 92.46 -73.13
N GLU A 391 -143.10 93.70 -73.33
CA GLU A 391 -143.88 94.87 -72.97
C GLU A 391 -145.25 94.80 -73.67
N GLU A 392 -146.36 94.82 -72.94
CA GLU A 392 -147.57 95.56 -73.36
C GLU A 392 -148.48 95.79 -72.13
N ILE A 393 -148.25 96.89 -71.40
CA ILE A 393 -149.05 98.13 -71.49
C ILE A 393 -150.53 97.91 -71.12
N VAL A 394 -150.82 98.29 -69.87
CA VAL A 394 -151.98 99.10 -69.46
C VAL A 394 -153.36 98.52 -69.82
N LYS A 395 -154.00 97.92 -68.81
CA LYS A 395 -155.32 98.39 -68.34
C LYS A 395 -155.69 97.79 -66.99
N ASP A 396 -155.80 98.70 -66.04
CA ASP A 396 -156.83 98.74 -65.01
C ASP A 396 -156.98 97.59 -63.99
N HIS A 397 -156.57 97.94 -62.77
CA HIS A 397 -157.25 97.69 -61.49
C HIS A 397 -157.16 96.26 -60.89
N SER A 398 -156.12 96.01 -60.08
CA SER A 398 -156.24 95.77 -58.61
C SER A 398 -154.90 95.30 -57.99
N GLY A 399 -154.05 96.26 -57.61
CA GLY A 399 -152.68 96.08 -57.11
C GLY A 399 -152.54 95.44 -55.72
N ILE A 400 -153.09 94.25 -55.51
CA ILE A 400 -152.94 93.51 -54.24
C ILE A 400 -152.60 92.02 -54.47
N LYS A 401 -152.92 91.40 -55.62
CA LYS A 401 -152.74 89.94 -55.83
C LYS A 401 -151.42 89.52 -56.49
N GLU A 402 -150.85 90.33 -57.39
CA GLU A 402 -149.64 89.96 -58.13
C GLU A 402 -148.35 90.24 -57.35
N THR A 403 -148.33 91.32 -56.58
CA THR A 403 -147.34 91.55 -55.52
C THR A 403 -147.32 90.39 -54.53
N TYR A 404 -148.49 89.87 -54.14
CA TYR A 404 -148.61 88.74 -53.21
C TYR A 404 -148.02 87.43 -53.79
N LEU A 405 -148.16 87.18 -55.10
CA LEU A 405 -147.60 85.98 -55.75
C LEU A 405 -146.08 86.06 -55.95
N LEU A 406 -145.55 87.23 -56.30
CA LEU A 406 -144.11 87.47 -56.36
C LEU A 406 -143.48 87.41 -54.97
N GLU A 407 -144.14 88.00 -53.96
CA GLU A 407 -143.73 87.92 -52.55
C GLU A 407 -143.73 86.46 -52.06
N GLN A 408 -144.73 85.64 -52.45
CA GLN A 408 -144.75 84.21 -52.16
C GLN A 408 -143.58 83.46 -52.81
N LYS A 409 -143.28 83.70 -54.10
CA LYS A 409 -142.15 83.06 -54.79
C LYS A 409 -140.80 83.48 -54.21
N ILE A 410 -140.68 84.73 -53.78
CA ILE A 410 -139.50 85.23 -53.05
C ILE A 410 -139.37 84.48 -51.71
N ILE A 411 -140.47 84.32 -50.96
CA ILE A 411 -140.48 83.56 -49.70
C ILE A 411 -140.08 82.09 -49.94
N ASP A 412 -140.61 81.44 -50.98
CA ASP A 412 -140.30 80.05 -51.30
C ASP A 412 -138.83 79.87 -51.72
N LEU A 413 -138.28 80.77 -52.55
CA LEU A 413 -136.87 80.76 -52.94
C LEU A 413 -135.94 81.03 -51.74
N TYR A 414 -136.30 81.94 -50.83
CA TYR A 414 -135.56 82.12 -49.59
C TYR A 414 -135.61 80.86 -48.72
N GLY A 415 -136.73 80.15 -48.69
CA GLY A 415 -136.86 78.85 -48.02
C GLY A 415 -135.97 77.76 -48.64
N GLU A 416 -135.86 77.72 -49.96
CA GLU A 416 -135.00 76.77 -50.68
C GLU A 416 -133.51 77.08 -50.48
N ILE A 417 -133.12 78.36 -50.50
CA ILE A 417 -131.76 78.80 -50.16
C ILE A 417 -131.42 78.41 -48.72
N GLU A 418 -132.36 78.55 -47.79
CA GLU A 418 -132.14 78.16 -46.39
C GLU A 418 -132.06 76.64 -46.20
N LEU A 419 -132.75 75.86 -47.05
CA LEU A 419 -132.59 74.40 -47.14
C LEU A 419 -131.19 74.02 -47.63
N TYR A 420 -130.73 74.57 -48.76
CA TYR A 420 -129.40 74.27 -49.30
C TYR A 420 -128.27 74.69 -48.37
N LYS A 421 -128.43 75.76 -47.60
CA LYS A 421 -127.47 76.12 -46.55
C LYS A 421 -127.39 75.05 -45.48
N ARG A 422 -128.53 74.57 -44.97
CA ARG A 422 -128.55 73.47 -43.99
C ARG A 422 -127.93 72.19 -44.55
N ASP A 423 -128.20 71.84 -45.79
CA ASP A 423 -127.62 70.64 -46.41
C ASP A 423 -126.11 70.79 -46.64
N LYS A 424 -125.65 72.00 -46.97
CA LYS A 424 -124.22 72.32 -47.04
C LYS A 424 -123.57 72.20 -45.66
N ASP A 425 -124.17 72.76 -44.63
CA ASP A 425 -123.67 72.69 -43.25
C ASP A 425 -123.65 71.23 -42.76
N GLU A 426 -124.64 70.41 -43.12
CA GLU A 426 -124.68 68.97 -42.84
C GLU A 426 -123.57 68.20 -43.58
N LEU A 427 -123.34 68.48 -44.86
CA LEU A 427 -122.23 67.90 -45.62
C LEU A 427 -120.86 68.32 -45.07
N GLU A 428 -120.73 69.57 -44.61
CA GLU A 428 -119.52 70.08 -43.97
C GLU A 428 -119.27 69.36 -42.64
N MET A 429 -120.30 69.19 -41.80
CA MET A 429 -120.20 68.38 -40.58
C MET A 429 -119.82 66.91 -40.87
N GLN A 430 -120.38 66.28 -41.91
CA GLN A 430 -120.01 64.92 -42.30
C GLN A 430 -118.56 64.83 -42.79
N MET A 431 -118.10 65.83 -43.53
CA MET A 431 -116.71 65.90 -43.99
C MET A 431 -115.74 66.09 -42.82
N GLU A 432 -116.09 66.93 -41.84
CA GLU A 432 -115.33 67.10 -40.59
C GLU A 432 -115.31 65.81 -39.76
N GLN A 433 -116.43 65.09 -39.67
CA GLN A 433 -116.49 63.80 -38.98
C GLN A 433 -115.58 62.75 -39.65
N ILE A 434 -115.61 62.65 -40.98
CA ILE A 434 -114.73 61.72 -41.72
C ILE A 434 -113.25 62.10 -41.53
N ALA A 435 -112.92 63.39 -41.52
CA ALA A 435 -111.56 63.86 -41.26
C ALA A 435 -111.10 63.48 -39.83
N LEU A 436 -112.00 63.59 -38.85
CA LEU A 436 -111.74 63.20 -37.47
C LEU A 436 -111.55 61.68 -37.34
N ASP A 437 -112.42 60.88 -37.96
CA ASP A 437 -112.32 59.42 -37.97
C ASP A 437 -111.03 58.93 -38.64
N TYR A 438 -110.59 59.60 -39.71
CA TYR A 438 -109.31 59.29 -40.38
C TYR A 438 -108.10 59.53 -39.47
N GLU A 439 -108.09 60.61 -38.68
CA GLU A 439 -106.99 60.87 -37.75
C GLU A 439 -107.00 59.91 -36.56
N ILE A 440 -108.18 59.50 -36.07
CA ILE A 440 -108.31 58.44 -35.05
C ILE A 440 -107.69 57.13 -35.59
N LEU A 441 -108.09 56.71 -36.79
CA LEU A 441 -107.62 55.45 -37.37
C LEU A 441 -106.10 55.46 -37.59
N LYS A 442 -105.53 56.60 -37.97
CA LYS A 442 -104.09 56.78 -38.14
C LYS A 442 -103.33 56.67 -36.81
N GLN A 443 -103.88 57.24 -35.74
CA GLN A 443 -103.31 57.12 -34.39
C GLN A 443 -103.37 55.67 -33.88
N GLU A 444 -104.48 54.98 -34.09
CA GLU A 444 -104.63 53.56 -33.73
C GLU A 444 -103.67 52.67 -34.52
N ASN A 445 -103.48 52.93 -35.82
CA ASN A 445 -102.53 52.18 -36.63
C ASN A 445 -101.07 52.38 -36.16
N HIS A 446 -100.73 53.60 -35.71
CA HIS A 446 -99.42 53.87 -35.11
C HIS A 446 -99.25 53.13 -33.78
N ASP A 447 -100.27 53.12 -32.91
CA ASP A 447 -100.25 52.38 -31.64
C ASP A 447 -100.13 50.87 -31.84
N ILE A 448 -100.86 50.29 -32.81
CA ILE A 448 -100.75 48.88 -33.18
C ILE A 448 -99.35 48.55 -33.70
N SER A 449 -98.78 49.40 -34.57
CA SER A 449 -97.43 49.21 -35.11
C SER A 449 -96.38 49.22 -33.99
N TYR A 450 -96.47 50.18 -33.07
CA TYR A 450 -95.57 50.27 -31.91
C TYR A 450 -95.69 49.05 -30.98
N LYS A 451 -96.91 48.59 -30.71
CA LYS A 451 -97.15 47.37 -29.91
C LYS A 451 -96.62 46.11 -30.58
N LEU A 452 -96.73 46.01 -31.90
CA LEU A 452 -96.21 44.88 -32.67
C LEU A 452 -94.68 44.84 -32.65
N GLU A 453 -94.02 45.98 -32.87
CA GLU A 453 -92.56 46.09 -32.81
C GLU A 453 -92.03 45.74 -31.41
N ARG A 454 -92.69 46.25 -30.37
CA ARG A 454 -92.36 45.89 -28.98
C ARG A 454 -92.53 44.40 -28.72
N SER A 455 -93.59 43.78 -29.23
CA SER A 455 -93.83 42.34 -29.08
C SER A 455 -92.78 41.51 -29.81
N GLN A 456 -92.37 41.91 -31.01
CA GLN A 456 -91.30 41.24 -31.76
C GLN A 456 -89.96 41.32 -31.04
N LEU A 457 -89.61 42.48 -30.46
CA LEU A 457 -88.40 42.64 -29.68
C LEU A 457 -88.41 41.79 -28.40
N GLU A 458 -89.54 41.73 -27.70
CA GLU A 458 -89.72 40.89 -26.51
C GLU A 458 -89.59 39.40 -26.86
N GLU A 459 -90.15 38.97 -27.99
CA GLU A 459 -90.03 37.60 -28.48
C GLU A 459 -88.59 37.25 -28.90
N GLN A 460 -87.87 38.15 -29.55
CA GLN A 460 -86.43 37.95 -29.85
C GLN A 460 -85.59 37.82 -28.58
N LEU A 461 -85.86 38.65 -27.56
CA LEU A 461 -85.16 38.58 -26.28
C LEU A 461 -85.46 37.26 -25.55
N LYS A 462 -86.74 36.84 -25.58
CA LYS A 462 -87.19 35.57 -25.01
C LYS A 462 -86.52 34.38 -25.70
N ILE A 463 -86.46 34.38 -27.04
CA ILE A 463 -85.75 33.36 -27.82
C ILE A 463 -84.27 33.33 -27.42
N GLN A 464 -83.60 34.48 -27.22
CA GLN A 464 -82.20 34.48 -26.75
C GLN A 464 -82.02 33.85 -25.36
N TYR A 465 -82.93 34.15 -24.42
CA TYR A 465 -82.88 33.61 -23.06
C TYR A 465 -83.30 32.13 -22.98
N GLU A 466 -84.20 31.68 -23.86
CA GLU A 466 -84.64 30.27 -23.92
C GLU A 466 -83.68 29.38 -24.75
N TYR A 467 -82.97 29.93 -25.75
CA TYR A 467 -82.02 29.18 -26.59
C TYR A 467 -80.56 29.21 -26.12
N THR A 468 -80.21 29.94 -25.06
CA THR A 468 -78.92 29.72 -24.38
C THR A 468 -79.05 28.43 -23.56
N PRO A 469 -78.41 27.31 -23.95
CA PRO A 469 -78.66 26.04 -23.30
C PRO A 469 -78.05 26.09 -21.90
N TYR A 470 -78.89 26.25 -20.87
CA TYR A 470 -78.51 26.08 -19.46
C TYR A 470 -77.79 24.74 -19.22
N SER A 471 -78.03 23.73 -20.06
CA SER A 471 -77.30 22.45 -20.07
C SER A 471 -75.78 22.62 -20.28
N ASN A 472 -75.35 23.50 -21.19
CA ASN A 472 -73.94 23.70 -21.49
C ASN A 472 -73.23 24.49 -20.37
N ALA A 473 -73.94 25.42 -19.74
CA ALA A 473 -73.45 26.16 -18.58
C ALA A 473 -73.25 25.23 -17.36
N ASN A 474 -74.23 24.36 -17.07
CA ASN A 474 -74.12 23.40 -15.97
C ASN A 474 -73.02 22.34 -16.19
N GLU A 475 -72.82 21.88 -17.43
CA GLU A 475 -71.71 20.99 -17.77
C GLU A 475 -70.34 21.67 -17.56
N LEU A 476 -70.20 22.92 -18.00
CA LEU A 476 -68.99 23.71 -17.75
C LEU A 476 -68.76 23.96 -16.25
N GLU A 477 -69.81 24.26 -15.49
CA GLU A 477 -69.75 24.47 -14.05
C GLU A 477 -69.32 23.20 -13.31
N SER A 478 -69.88 22.03 -13.67
CA SER A 478 -69.44 20.74 -13.15
C SER A 478 -67.97 20.42 -13.50
N LYS A 479 -67.53 20.83 -14.70
CA LYS A 479 -66.14 20.66 -15.13
C LYS A 479 -65.20 21.56 -14.33
N ILE A 480 -65.59 22.81 -14.10
CA ILE A 480 -64.85 23.76 -13.24
C ILE A 480 -64.74 23.19 -11.82
N GLU A 481 -65.83 22.73 -11.22
CA GLU A 481 -65.83 22.15 -9.88
C GLU A 481 -64.92 20.90 -9.79
N SER A 482 -64.93 20.04 -10.82
CA SER A 482 -64.03 18.88 -10.87
C SER A 482 -62.54 19.28 -10.91
N LEU A 483 -62.21 20.31 -11.70
CA LEU A 483 -60.84 20.83 -11.84
C LEU A 483 -60.39 21.54 -10.56
N GLU A 484 -61.27 22.29 -9.89
CA GLU A 484 -60.99 22.92 -8.60
C GLU A 484 -60.69 21.88 -7.51
N ASN A 485 -61.47 20.80 -7.47
CA ASN A 485 -61.25 19.69 -6.55
C ASN A 485 -59.92 18.97 -6.83
N GLU A 486 -59.58 18.75 -8.11
CA GLU A 486 -58.29 18.18 -8.50
C GLU A 486 -57.13 19.10 -8.12
N LEU A 487 -57.24 20.42 -8.38
CA LEU A 487 -56.26 21.43 -8.00
C LEU A 487 -56.04 21.45 -6.48
N LYS A 488 -57.13 21.37 -5.70
CA LYS A 488 -57.08 21.32 -4.24
C LYS A 488 -56.40 20.05 -3.73
N SER A 489 -56.70 18.90 -4.34
CA SER A 489 -56.04 17.63 -4.04
C SER A 489 -54.53 17.71 -4.34
N LYS A 490 -54.16 18.22 -5.52
CA LYS A 490 -52.76 18.41 -5.94
C LYS A 490 -52.02 19.39 -5.05
N SER A 491 -52.66 20.48 -4.65
CA SER A 491 -52.10 21.44 -3.70
C SER A 491 -51.79 20.80 -2.34
N LYS A 492 -52.69 19.94 -1.84
CA LYS A 492 -52.46 19.17 -0.61
C LYS A 492 -51.33 18.15 -0.76
N GLU A 493 -51.26 17.44 -1.89
CA GLU A 493 -50.18 16.50 -2.21
C GLU A 493 -48.82 17.22 -2.27
N LEU A 494 -48.76 18.40 -2.91
CA LEU A 494 -47.57 19.24 -2.97
C LEU A 494 -47.15 19.73 -1.58
N SER A 495 -48.11 20.13 -0.73
CA SER A 495 -47.84 20.52 0.65
C SER A 495 -47.24 19.36 1.48
N ASN A 496 -47.79 18.15 1.33
CA ASN A 496 -47.25 16.97 1.98
C ASN A 496 -45.84 16.62 1.46
N SER A 497 -45.62 16.69 0.15
CA SER A 497 -44.30 16.48 -0.46
C SER A 497 -43.27 17.48 0.07
N ASN A 498 -43.64 18.76 0.20
CA ASN A 498 -42.79 19.78 0.80
C ASN A 498 -42.42 19.48 2.26
N LEU A 499 -43.31 18.90 3.05
CA LEU A 499 -42.98 18.46 4.42
C LEU A 499 -41.94 17.34 4.39
N VAL A 500 -42.10 16.35 3.52
CA VAL A 500 -41.14 15.24 3.37
C VAL A 500 -39.78 15.75 2.88
N ILE A 501 -39.77 16.69 1.92
CA ILE A 501 -38.54 17.33 1.43
C ILE A 501 -37.82 18.03 2.59
N LYS A 502 -38.54 18.79 3.42
CA LYS A 502 -37.97 19.47 4.58
C LYS A 502 -37.37 18.49 5.59
N ASP A 503 -38.04 17.37 5.86
CA ASP A 503 -37.51 16.33 6.74
C ASP A 503 -36.23 15.71 6.17
N LEU A 504 -36.20 15.43 4.86
CA LEU A 504 -35.01 14.93 4.17
C LEU A 504 -33.86 15.94 4.20
N GLU A 505 -34.14 17.23 3.99
CA GLU A 505 -33.15 18.31 4.11
C GLU A 505 -32.54 18.34 5.52
N THR A 506 -33.35 18.18 6.57
CA THR A 506 -32.81 18.12 7.93
C THR A 506 -31.96 16.87 8.16
N HIS A 507 -32.32 15.73 7.56
CA HIS A 507 -31.52 14.51 7.66
C HIS A 507 -30.18 14.66 6.95
N VAL A 508 -30.17 15.23 5.74
CA VAL A 508 -28.95 15.54 4.98
C VAL A 508 -28.05 16.47 5.79
N LYS A 509 -28.61 17.55 6.36
CA LYS A 509 -27.84 18.49 7.18
C LYS A 509 -27.21 17.83 8.42
N ASN A 510 -27.93 16.95 9.09
CA ASN A 510 -27.40 16.21 10.24
C ASN A 510 -26.29 15.23 9.82
N LEU A 511 -26.43 14.57 8.66
CA LEU A 511 -25.39 13.69 8.12
C LEU A 511 -24.13 14.47 7.72
N GLU A 512 -24.30 15.63 7.09
CA GLU A 512 -23.19 16.54 6.78
C GLU A 512 -22.45 16.98 8.05
N GLU A 513 -23.18 17.33 9.12
CA GLU A 513 -22.59 17.69 10.40
C GLU A 513 -21.83 16.51 11.05
N GLU A 514 -22.38 15.29 11.00
CA GLU A 514 -21.70 14.09 11.50
C GLU A 514 -20.42 13.79 10.72
N LEU A 515 -20.44 13.92 9.38
CA LEU A 515 -19.26 13.73 8.54
C LEU A 515 -18.17 14.75 8.85
N VAL A 516 -18.52 16.04 9.01
CA VAL A 516 -17.57 17.09 9.40
C VAL A 516 -17.00 16.82 10.80
N ASN A 517 -17.83 16.39 11.75
CA ASN A 517 -17.39 16.01 13.08
C ASN A 517 -16.44 14.79 13.05
N GLN A 518 -16.71 13.82 12.17
CA GLN A 518 -15.87 12.65 11.98
C GLN A 518 -14.51 13.02 11.36
N GLU A 519 -14.50 13.87 10.34
CA GLU A 519 -13.28 14.42 9.73
C GLU A 519 -12.42 15.13 10.80
N LYS A 520 -13.01 16.01 11.60
CA LYS A 520 -12.30 16.71 12.68
C LYS A 520 -11.70 15.75 13.73
N ARG A 521 -12.40 14.65 14.04
CA ARG A 521 -11.86 13.61 14.93
C ARG A 521 -10.68 12.88 14.31
N PHE A 522 -10.74 12.57 13.01
CA PHE A 522 -9.63 11.93 12.31
C PHE A 522 -8.42 12.86 12.19
N GLU A 523 -8.65 14.14 11.90
CA GLU A 523 -7.60 15.16 11.90
C GLU A 523 -6.89 15.21 13.25
N GLY A 524 -7.65 15.34 14.34
CA GLY A 524 -7.08 15.36 15.70
C GLY A 524 -6.32 14.08 16.07
N ASN A 525 -6.84 12.90 15.69
CA ASN A 525 -6.14 11.62 15.90
C ASN A 525 -4.84 11.54 15.08
N LEU A 526 -4.84 12.07 13.86
CA LEU A 526 -3.66 12.10 13.00
C LEU A 526 -2.61 13.07 13.56
N GLU A 527 -3.02 14.23 14.06
CA GLU A 527 -2.14 15.19 14.76
C GLU A 527 -1.54 14.59 16.03
N GLU A 528 -2.33 13.86 16.84
CA GLU A 528 -1.82 13.18 18.02
C GLU A 528 -0.84 12.06 17.66
N PHE A 529 -1.19 11.24 16.67
CA PHE A 529 -0.32 10.19 16.17
C PHE A 529 1.01 10.74 15.63
N THR A 530 0.95 11.82 14.84
CA THR A 530 2.16 12.46 14.29
C THR A 530 3.01 13.07 15.40
N ARG A 531 2.40 13.74 16.39
CA ARG A 531 3.11 14.24 17.57
C ARG A 531 3.81 13.11 18.35
N GLY A 532 3.11 12.01 18.61
CA GLY A 532 3.69 10.84 19.28
C GLY A 532 4.83 10.20 18.49
N LYS A 533 4.69 10.09 17.17
CA LYS A 533 5.74 9.59 16.27
C LYS A 533 6.99 10.48 16.31
N ILE A 534 6.81 11.81 16.25
CA ILE A 534 7.91 12.77 16.33
C ILE A 534 8.64 12.66 17.68
N GLU A 535 7.90 12.55 18.78
CA GLU A 535 8.50 12.42 20.11
C GLU A 535 9.29 11.10 20.27
N ASN A 536 8.74 9.99 19.77
CA ASN A 536 9.44 8.72 19.75
C ASN A 536 10.71 8.77 18.88
N GLN A 537 10.67 9.42 17.72
CA GLN A 537 11.87 9.65 16.89
C GLN A 537 12.91 10.49 17.64
N LYS A 538 12.51 11.57 18.32
CA LYS A 538 13.43 12.37 19.15
C LYS A 538 14.04 11.55 20.29
N ARG A 539 13.28 10.64 20.90
CA ARG A 539 13.80 9.72 21.94
C ARG A 539 14.83 8.74 21.35
N ALA A 540 14.53 8.16 20.19
CA ALA A 540 15.44 7.26 19.50
C ALA A 540 16.76 7.94 19.09
N ILE A 541 16.70 9.16 18.53
CA ILE A 541 17.89 9.94 18.16
C ILE A 541 18.78 10.20 19.38
N ARG A 542 18.19 10.65 20.51
CA ARG A 542 18.96 10.88 21.75
C ARG A 542 19.61 9.60 22.29
N ALA A 543 18.90 8.47 22.23
CA ALA A 543 19.47 7.18 22.65
C ALA A 543 20.62 6.75 21.71
N GLU A 544 20.46 6.94 20.40
CA GLU A 544 21.50 6.64 19.41
C GLU A 544 22.75 7.52 19.60
N GLU A 545 22.58 8.83 19.82
CA GLU A 545 23.68 9.74 20.10
C GLU A 545 24.45 9.35 21.38
N ASN A 546 23.73 9.00 22.45
CA ASN A 546 24.35 8.51 23.68
C ASN A 546 25.12 7.21 23.44
N LEU A 547 24.57 6.29 22.66
CA LEU A 547 25.22 5.03 22.31
C LEU A 547 26.46 5.27 21.43
N ARG A 548 26.42 6.20 20.47
CA ARG A 548 27.60 6.61 19.69
C ARG A 548 28.69 7.20 20.58
N LYS A 549 28.32 8.05 21.55
CA LYS A 549 29.27 8.62 22.52
C LYS A 549 29.93 7.53 23.38
N MET A 550 29.15 6.58 23.89
CA MET A 550 29.67 5.43 24.65
C MET A 550 30.58 4.54 23.80
N ARG A 551 30.19 4.22 22.56
CA ARG A 551 31.05 3.46 21.63
C ARG A 551 32.38 4.16 21.37
N LEU A 552 32.35 5.48 21.16
CA LEU A 552 33.58 6.28 20.98
C LEU A 552 34.47 6.21 22.23
N GLN A 553 33.90 6.33 23.43
CA GLN A 553 34.65 6.19 24.68
C GLN A 553 35.28 4.79 24.80
N ASN A 554 34.52 3.73 24.49
CA ASN A 554 35.03 2.36 24.52
C ASN A 554 36.16 2.13 23.51
N VAL A 555 36.05 2.67 22.29
CA VAL A 555 37.13 2.62 21.29
C VAL A 555 38.37 3.33 21.82
N ASN A 556 38.22 4.51 22.42
CA ASN A 556 39.35 5.24 23.00
C ASN A 556 40.01 4.47 24.16
N LEU A 557 39.22 3.81 25.02
CA LEU A 557 39.74 2.95 26.08
C LEU A 557 40.47 1.73 25.53
N ALA A 558 39.89 1.05 24.53
CA ALA A 558 40.52 -0.09 23.86
C ALA A 558 41.85 0.30 23.20
N SER A 559 41.90 1.44 22.50
CA SER A 559 43.14 1.96 21.90
C SER A 559 44.22 2.24 22.95
N ARG A 560 43.85 2.79 24.11
CA ARG A 560 44.79 3.00 25.23
C ARG A 560 45.33 1.68 25.77
N LEU A 561 44.46 0.69 25.98
CA LEU A 561 44.87 -0.64 26.45
C LEU A 561 45.76 -1.35 25.43
N GLN A 562 45.44 -1.27 24.14
CA GLN A 562 46.25 -1.83 23.07
C GLN A 562 47.65 -1.19 23.04
N GLU A 563 47.73 0.13 23.22
CA GLU A 563 48.98 0.87 23.30
C GLU A 563 49.80 0.47 24.54
N GLU A 564 49.17 0.26 25.70
CA GLU A 564 49.84 -0.25 26.90
C GLU A 564 50.37 -1.67 26.71
N LEU A 565 49.58 -2.57 26.10
CA LEU A 565 50.00 -3.92 25.77
C LEU A 565 51.18 -3.93 24.78
N ARG A 566 51.14 -3.05 23.77
CA ARG A 566 52.26 -2.85 22.82
C ARG A 566 53.52 -2.42 23.55
N ARG A 567 53.43 -1.46 24.47
CA ARG A 567 54.56 -1.00 25.30
C ARG A 567 55.09 -2.10 26.21
N LEU A 568 54.21 -2.87 26.85
CA LEU A 568 54.61 -3.98 27.71
C LEU A 568 55.31 -5.08 26.89
N SER A 569 54.77 -5.43 25.73
CA SER A 569 55.38 -6.38 24.80
C SER A 569 56.77 -5.91 24.36
N GLN A 570 56.95 -4.62 24.06
CA GLN A 570 58.26 -4.07 23.70
C GLN A 570 59.26 -4.17 24.86
N LYS A 571 58.83 -3.85 26.10
CA LYS A 571 59.67 -4.00 27.30
C LYS A 571 60.05 -5.47 27.54
N MET A 572 59.10 -6.38 27.37
CA MET A 572 59.34 -7.82 27.53
C MET A 572 60.31 -8.34 26.47
N GLY A 573 60.16 -7.91 25.21
CA GLY A 573 61.10 -8.22 24.13
C GLY A 573 62.51 -7.73 24.45
N SER A 574 62.68 -6.47 24.88
CA SER A 574 64.01 -5.95 25.22
C SER A 574 64.64 -6.65 26.43
N ALA A 575 63.82 -7.02 27.43
CA ALA A 575 64.31 -7.77 28.59
C ALA A 575 64.74 -9.19 28.19
N PHE A 576 63.98 -9.83 27.30
CA PHE A 576 64.33 -11.14 26.75
C PHE A 576 65.64 -11.08 25.95
N GLU A 577 65.81 -10.09 25.06
CA GLU A 577 67.06 -9.89 24.33
C GLU A 577 68.27 -9.69 25.25
N VAL A 578 68.11 -8.93 26.33
CA VAL A 578 69.17 -8.75 27.34
C VAL A 578 69.50 -10.07 28.04
N ASN A 579 68.47 -10.82 28.45
CA ASN A 579 68.64 -12.12 29.10
C ASN A 579 69.28 -13.16 28.15
N GLU A 580 68.88 -13.18 26.89
CA GLU A 580 69.45 -14.04 25.84
C GLU A 580 70.93 -13.73 25.62
N LYS A 581 71.30 -12.44 25.53
CA LYS A 581 72.70 -12.02 25.44
C LYS A 581 73.51 -12.42 26.68
N ALA A 582 72.93 -12.31 27.87
CA ALA A 582 73.58 -12.73 29.11
C ALA A 582 73.78 -14.25 29.15
N ALA A 583 72.78 -15.02 28.73
CA ALA A 583 72.86 -16.48 28.63
C ALA A 583 73.91 -16.92 27.60
N MET A 584 73.97 -16.28 26.42
CA MET A 584 75.01 -16.55 25.43
C MET A 584 76.41 -16.30 25.99
N LYS A 585 76.63 -15.17 26.68
CA LYS A 585 77.92 -14.89 27.34
C LYS A 585 78.29 -15.92 28.39
N ALA A 586 77.33 -16.37 29.21
CA ALA A 586 77.58 -17.39 30.22
C ALA A 586 77.93 -18.75 29.59
N ILE A 587 77.32 -19.09 28.45
CA ILE A 587 77.66 -20.31 27.68
C ILE A 587 79.07 -20.19 27.09
N GLU A 588 79.41 -19.06 26.46
CA GLU A 588 80.76 -18.80 25.93
C GLU A 588 81.83 -18.91 27.03
N GLU A 589 81.58 -18.33 28.20
CA GLU A 589 82.48 -18.43 29.36
C GLU A 589 82.61 -19.87 29.86
N ALA A 590 81.49 -20.61 29.97
CA ALA A 590 81.50 -22.00 30.36
C ALA A 590 82.26 -22.89 29.36
N ASP A 591 82.14 -22.63 28.06
CA ASP A 591 82.90 -23.35 27.03
C ASP A 591 84.40 -23.02 27.10
N LYS A 592 84.77 -21.77 27.37
CA LYS A 592 86.17 -21.40 27.61
C LYS A 592 86.74 -22.17 28.82
N LEU A 593 86.03 -22.18 29.94
CA LEU A 593 86.42 -22.95 31.13
C LEU A 593 86.49 -24.46 30.84
N ARG A 594 85.59 -24.99 30.01
CA ARG A 594 85.61 -26.41 29.58
C ARG A 594 86.83 -26.73 28.71
N VAL A 595 87.33 -25.79 27.91
CA VAL A 595 88.58 -25.95 27.16
C VAL A 595 89.79 -25.90 28.09
N GLU A 596 89.85 -24.94 29.01
CA GLU A 596 90.93 -24.85 30.01
C GLU A 596 90.98 -26.10 30.90
N LYS A 597 89.83 -26.58 31.36
CA LYS A 597 89.69 -27.84 32.09
C LYS A 597 90.29 -29.01 31.30
N ARG A 598 89.94 -29.16 30.01
CA ARG A 598 90.50 -30.22 29.15
C ARG A 598 92.03 -30.12 29.03
N ALA A 599 92.56 -28.91 28.85
CA ALA A 599 94.02 -28.71 28.80
C ALA A 599 94.72 -29.09 30.12
N LEU A 600 94.11 -28.77 31.27
CA LEU A 600 94.61 -29.19 32.58
C LEU A 600 94.52 -30.71 32.78
N GLU A 601 93.43 -31.33 32.35
CA GLU A 601 93.26 -32.79 32.36
C GLU A 601 94.33 -33.49 31.49
N ASP A 602 94.60 -32.98 30.28
CA ASP A 602 95.65 -33.49 29.40
C ASP A 602 97.05 -33.35 30.02
N MET A 603 97.34 -32.20 30.63
CA MET A 603 98.59 -32.00 31.38
C MET A 603 98.70 -32.97 32.56
N PHE A 604 97.61 -33.20 33.30
CA PHE A 604 97.60 -34.14 34.40
C PHE A 604 97.86 -35.58 33.93
N VAL A 605 97.23 -36.00 32.83
CA VAL A 605 97.50 -37.30 32.20
C VAL A 605 98.97 -37.40 31.78
N LYS A 606 99.53 -36.35 31.17
CA LYS A 606 100.95 -36.31 30.81
C LYS A 606 101.87 -36.45 32.01
N VAL A 607 101.65 -35.69 33.09
CA VAL A 607 102.44 -35.79 34.33
C VAL A 607 102.32 -37.17 34.95
N LYS A 608 101.15 -37.80 34.90
CA LYS A 608 100.95 -39.17 35.38
C LYS A 608 101.78 -40.17 34.57
N ILE A 609 101.84 -40.03 33.24
CA ILE A 609 102.68 -40.85 32.37
C ILE A 609 104.17 -40.60 32.68
N ASP A 610 104.58 -39.34 32.79
CA ASP A 610 105.98 -38.97 33.09
C ASP A 610 106.42 -39.53 34.46
N LEU A 611 105.54 -39.50 35.47
CA LEU A 611 105.79 -40.09 36.78
C LEU A 611 105.91 -41.61 36.70
N TRP A 612 105.05 -42.27 35.93
CA TRP A 612 105.13 -43.72 35.72
C TRP A 612 106.46 -44.11 35.06
N ASN A 613 106.85 -43.40 33.99
CA ASN A 613 108.15 -43.59 33.33
C ASN A 613 109.34 -43.35 34.28
N PHE A 614 109.25 -42.37 35.19
CA PHE A 614 110.27 -42.12 36.20
C PHE A 614 110.35 -43.26 37.22
N CYS A 615 109.20 -43.76 37.69
CA CYS A 615 109.15 -44.92 38.58
C CYS A 615 109.75 -46.16 37.90
N ASP A 616 109.41 -46.43 36.64
CA ASP A 616 109.96 -47.55 35.87
C ASP A 616 111.48 -47.41 35.72
N CYS A 617 111.98 -46.22 35.36
CA CYS A 617 113.42 -45.96 35.28
C CYS A 617 114.12 -46.09 36.65
N PHE A 618 113.48 -45.65 37.73
CA PHE A 618 114.01 -45.83 39.08
C PHE A 618 114.06 -47.31 39.46
N GLU A 619 113.02 -48.07 39.14
CA GLU A 619 112.96 -49.52 39.37
C GLU A 619 114.04 -50.26 38.56
N GLU A 620 114.23 -49.91 37.29
CA GLU A 620 115.33 -50.41 36.46
C GLU A 620 116.70 -50.10 37.06
N ASN A 621 116.90 -48.87 37.56
CA ASN A 621 118.15 -48.50 38.25
C ASN A 621 118.36 -49.32 39.52
N VAL A 622 117.32 -49.54 40.34
CA VAL A 622 117.40 -50.36 41.56
C VAL A 622 117.73 -51.81 41.21
N ILE A 623 117.11 -52.38 40.18
CA ILE A 623 117.42 -53.72 39.67
C ILE A 623 118.88 -53.76 39.18
N GLY A 624 119.33 -52.77 38.41
CA GLY A 624 120.72 -52.67 37.96
C GLY A 624 121.72 -52.59 39.12
N PHE A 625 121.41 -51.85 40.19
CA PHE A 625 122.21 -51.81 41.40
C PHE A 625 122.20 -53.14 42.16
N LEU A 626 121.05 -53.81 42.24
CA LEU A 626 120.93 -55.15 42.83
C LEU A 626 121.79 -56.17 42.07
N ASP A 627 121.77 -56.15 40.73
CA ASP A 627 122.61 -56.99 39.89
C ASP A 627 124.10 -56.67 40.08
N TYR A 628 124.46 -55.39 40.17
CA TYR A 628 125.82 -54.97 40.48
C TYR A 628 126.26 -55.44 41.88
N MET A 629 125.42 -55.30 42.90
CA MET A 629 125.69 -55.82 44.25
C MET A 629 125.82 -57.34 44.24
N SER A 630 124.97 -58.05 43.52
CA SER A 630 125.03 -59.50 43.35
C SER A 630 126.35 -59.93 42.69
N LEU A 631 126.78 -59.20 41.66
CA LEU A 631 128.08 -59.42 41.02
C LEU A 631 129.24 -59.17 42.00
N LYS A 632 129.18 -58.11 42.81
CA LYS A 632 130.17 -57.83 43.86
C LYS A 632 130.15 -58.86 44.97
N LEU A 633 128.98 -59.36 45.36
CA LEU A 633 128.82 -60.43 46.32
C LEU A 633 129.46 -61.71 45.79
N LYS A 634 129.25 -62.07 44.51
CA LYS A 634 129.93 -63.20 43.87
C LYS A 634 131.46 -63.00 43.82
N GLN A 635 131.94 -61.78 43.58
CA GLN A 635 133.38 -61.47 43.66
C GLN A 635 133.91 -61.63 45.08
N LEU A 636 133.17 -61.17 46.09
CA LEU A 636 133.50 -61.34 47.50
C LEU A 636 133.48 -62.80 47.92
N GLU A 637 132.49 -63.59 47.51
CA GLU A 637 132.42 -65.04 47.75
C GLU A 637 133.62 -65.73 47.11
N LYS A 638 133.98 -65.36 45.87
CA LYS A 638 135.19 -65.88 45.21
C LYS A 638 136.46 -65.50 45.97
N MET A 639 136.57 -64.26 46.46
CA MET A 639 137.70 -63.85 47.31
C MET A 639 137.70 -64.59 48.65
N LYS A 640 136.53 -64.86 49.24
CA LYS A 640 136.37 -65.64 50.46
C LYS A 640 136.78 -67.09 50.23
N ASP A 641 136.37 -67.73 49.15
CA ASP A 641 136.79 -69.08 48.77
C ASP A 641 138.31 -69.11 48.52
N GLN A 642 138.89 -68.06 47.92
CA GLN A 642 140.34 -67.92 47.78
C GLN A 642 141.04 -67.80 49.14
N ILE A 643 140.49 -67.03 50.08
CA ILE A 643 141.00 -66.92 51.47
C ILE A 643 140.84 -68.24 52.20
N GLU A 644 139.73 -68.95 52.02
CA GLU A 644 139.47 -70.24 52.66
C GLU A 644 140.36 -71.33 52.10
N ASN A 645 140.65 -71.29 50.80
CA ASN A 645 141.66 -72.13 50.15
C ASN A 645 143.08 -71.78 50.64
N MET A 646 143.45 -70.49 50.74
CA MET A 646 144.71 -70.08 51.38
C MET A 646 144.80 -70.56 52.83
N ASN A 647 143.72 -70.47 53.60
CA ASN A 647 143.63 -70.99 54.96
C ASN A 647 143.69 -72.52 55.00
N GLY A 648 143.16 -73.22 54.00
CA GLY A 648 143.30 -74.65 53.80
C GLY A 648 144.75 -75.05 53.54
N ILE A 649 145.46 -74.31 52.68
CA ILE A 649 146.90 -74.46 52.43
C ILE A 649 147.69 -74.19 53.72
N LEU A 650 147.35 -73.15 54.49
CA LEU A 650 147.96 -72.88 55.81
C LEU A 650 147.67 -73.99 56.82
N ARG A 651 146.48 -74.62 56.77
CA ARG A 651 146.11 -75.76 57.64
C ARG A 651 146.85 -77.04 57.26
N VAL A 652 147.16 -77.24 55.97
CA VAL A 652 148.00 -78.35 55.48
C VAL A 652 149.47 -78.11 55.81
N ASN A 653 149.97 -76.88 55.65
CA ASN A 653 151.33 -76.51 56.09
C ASN A 653 151.50 -76.60 57.61
N GLY A 654 150.47 -76.28 58.40
CA GLY A 654 150.48 -76.48 59.85
C GLY A 654 150.40 -77.94 60.30
N LYS A 655 149.91 -78.86 59.45
CA LYS A 655 149.82 -80.30 59.73
C LYS A 655 151.01 -81.12 59.21
N MET A 656 151.85 -80.57 58.33
CA MET A 656 153.03 -81.25 57.79
C MET A 656 154.32 -81.03 58.59
N GLN A 657 154.37 -80.08 59.53
CA GLN A 657 155.53 -79.86 60.41
C GLN A 657 155.40 -80.46 61.83
N ASN A 658 154.29 -81.16 62.16
CA ASN A 658 154.07 -81.77 63.48
C ASN A 658 153.93 -83.31 63.44
N LEU A 659 154.59 -83.98 62.48
CA LEU A 659 154.68 -85.45 62.40
C LEU A 659 156.12 -85.96 62.20
N GLU A 660 157.09 -85.30 62.82
CA GLU A 660 158.44 -85.84 63.04
C GLU A 660 158.94 -85.47 64.45
N GLY A 661 158.07 -85.66 65.44
CA GLY A 661 158.30 -85.34 66.86
C GLY A 661 157.91 -86.43 67.86
N GLU A 662 157.60 -87.66 67.43
CA GLU A 662 157.07 -88.71 68.33
C GLU A 662 157.66 -90.12 68.12
N ARG A 663 158.97 -90.25 67.87
CA ARG A 663 159.62 -91.57 68.00
C ARG A 663 161.07 -91.62 68.48
N LEU A 664 161.56 -90.57 69.16
CA LEU A 664 162.91 -90.57 69.75
C LEU A 664 163.04 -89.80 71.09
N ASN A 665 162.03 -89.84 71.97
CA ASN A 665 162.17 -89.29 73.34
C ASN A 665 161.68 -90.21 74.47
N GLY A 666 161.43 -91.50 74.17
CA GLY A 666 161.14 -92.55 75.18
C GLY A 666 162.40 -93.26 75.73
N ASN A 667 163.56 -93.11 75.08
CA ASN A 667 164.81 -93.78 75.46
C ASN A 667 165.73 -92.93 76.36
N LEU A 668 165.41 -91.65 76.61
CA LEU A 668 166.21 -90.78 77.48
C LEU A 668 165.84 -90.93 78.97
N PHE A 669 164.62 -91.37 79.29
CA PHE A 669 164.13 -91.49 80.66
C PHE A 669 164.40 -92.87 81.29
N LEU A 670 164.59 -93.92 80.49
CA LEU A 670 164.93 -95.26 80.97
C LEU A 670 166.44 -95.47 81.21
N LEU A 671 167.31 -94.72 80.52
CA LEU A 671 168.77 -94.82 80.66
C LEU A 671 169.26 -94.07 81.92
N LYS A 672 168.67 -92.92 82.25
CA LYS A 672 169.02 -92.12 83.43
C LYS A 672 168.52 -92.72 84.76
N LYS A 673 167.52 -93.60 84.71
CA LYS A 673 166.99 -94.34 85.87
C LYS A 673 167.81 -95.61 86.20
N LYS A 674 168.46 -96.21 85.19
CA LYS A 674 169.39 -97.36 85.38
C LYS A 674 170.75 -96.91 85.94
N ASP A 675 171.26 -95.75 85.53
CA ASP A 675 172.55 -95.22 86.03
C ASP A 675 172.48 -94.83 87.51
N LEU A 676 171.40 -94.20 87.96
CA LEU A 676 171.21 -93.86 89.39
C LEU A 676 170.95 -95.08 90.29
N GLN A 677 170.46 -96.20 89.75
CA GLN A 677 170.31 -97.45 90.51
C GLN A 677 171.61 -98.27 90.60
N LEU A 678 172.55 -98.10 89.66
CA LEU A 678 173.88 -98.72 89.71
C LEU A 678 174.80 -97.99 90.71
N GLU A 679 174.68 -96.66 90.80
CA GLU A 679 175.46 -95.83 91.74
C GLU A 679 175.06 -96.09 93.21
N ILE A 680 173.77 -96.32 93.50
CA ILE A 680 173.29 -96.69 94.84
C ILE A 680 173.74 -98.11 95.25
N LYS A 681 173.78 -99.08 94.32
CA LYS A 681 174.28 -100.45 94.60
C LYS A 681 175.80 -100.50 94.83
N GLU A 682 176.57 -99.57 94.27
CA GLU A 682 178.03 -99.49 94.49
C GLU A 682 178.36 -98.91 95.87
N PHE A 683 177.56 -97.97 96.38
CA PHE A 683 177.67 -97.49 97.76
C PHE A 683 177.28 -98.56 98.79
N GLU A 684 176.26 -99.38 98.52
CA GLU A 684 175.88 -100.49 99.41
C GLU A 684 176.96 -101.59 99.49
N LYS A 685 177.64 -101.93 98.37
CA LYS A 685 178.68 -102.99 98.35
C LYS A 685 180.03 -102.63 98.99
N LYS A 686 180.41 -101.35 99.08
CA LYS A 686 181.69 -100.94 99.72
C LYS A 686 181.53 -100.49 101.17
N LEU A 687 180.34 -100.04 101.57
CA LEU A 687 179.94 -99.96 102.98
C LEU A 687 180.06 -101.34 103.64
N ASP A 688 179.70 -102.42 102.94
CA ASP A 688 179.91 -103.80 103.42
C ASP A 688 181.39 -104.22 103.49
N SER A 689 182.29 -103.65 102.68
CA SER A 689 183.74 -103.89 102.81
C SER A 689 184.36 -103.14 104.01
N LEU A 690 183.70 -102.07 104.47
CA LEU A 690 184.06 -101.32 105.68
C LEU A 690 183.58 -102.02 106.96
N VAL A 691 182.65 -102.98 106.84
CA VAL A 691 182.04 -103.73 107.96
C VAL A 691 182.70 -105.12 108.17
N HIS A 692 183.60 -105.58 107.29
CA HIS A 692 184.29 -106.87 107.43
C HIS A 692 185.82 -106.83 107.59
N LYS A 693 186.44 -105.66 107.71
CA LYS A 693 187.88 -105.53 108.05
C LYS A 693 188.17 -104.85 109.40
N THR A 694 187.14 -104.70 110.22
CA THR A 694 187.19 -104.27 111.63
C THR A 694 187.19 -105.44 112.63
N GLU A 695 187.48 -106.68 112.21
CA GLU A 695 187.44 -107.84 113.12
C GLU A 695 188.65 -108.80 113.12
N LYS A 696 189.85 -108.42 112.63
CA LYS A 696 191.07 -109.22 112.92
C LYS A 696 192.41 -108.47 112.72
N SER A 697 193.26 -108.51 113.77
CA SER A 697 194.68 -108.11 113.87
C SER A 697 194.96 -106.61 114.03
N GLN A 698 195.65 -106.09 115.06
CA GLN A 698 196.82 -106.55 115.84
C GLN A 698 198.06 -106.82 114.99
#